data_AF-A0A6G0VVY5-F1
#
_entry.id   AF-A0A6G0VVY5-F1
#
_cell.length_a   1.000
_cell.length_b   1.000
_cell.length_c   1.000
_cell.angle_alpha   90.00
_cell.angle_beta   90.00
_cell.angle_gamma   90.00
#
_symmetry.space_group_name_H-M   'P 1'
#
loop_
_entity.id
_entity.type
_entity.pdbx_description
1 polymer ?
#
loop_
_entity_poly.entity_id
_entity_poly.type
_entity_poly.pdbx_seq_one_letter_code
_entity_poly.pdbx_strand_id
1 'polypeptide(L)'
;CISMRSKYYLKMSCFVPGCVSGYPKTRMLNKINGVKNVSVFKPKDEEERMIWNKSIPRADRTLKMSNYVCELHFQPECVDKTYSTVLSDGSLFTMDRGIPLLKSGSVPTIFPNLPKYLSHTIKKRKSPKKRSLSAQKRQKPNQFEPNRTSQNNFENVTIARELFSTNETPLISFTFDDLKNGLKCLNLPNSSWAYCCTNSNIIFSRWREVKNDIIAAVGIKLNLKIIINNTERCLPELELPEVSSFKNLELILHKINEIPNVCEGVCIARSSDQCVGYLPNKKIGIKGMKSSRCFQCRLVRKKEKDCIASKQKCLTKYKIKRKLILKKVKYVKNKNMRLKKNVCKLQTAIKMYREKCASLTSKNITEIISKLPLQQQEAFKSCIAAAKISSVHGMRYNTYWVYECLLIRIKSRKAYEHLRKHKILALPSIDTLNRYINKMDSGYGFHRGIFELLKKKSSEMSIEQRRGVILIDEMKVGEAVKFDTKKLKMVGFTDLGEHTSLHQQSKKGDHGLVIMFQPFQGRWVQAVACFLSKGCAAGTVLHHLIMECILLLEKSGFFVDAVITDGASWNRNMWTQFGVTEEKVWVTHPSDIKRQLWFLSDFPHLIKNLRNFIVKHEETWTPDGILKLKHWEALLDIEHEESYNLKIAYKLTSNHIRPKHYQKMNVAMAFQ
;
A
#
# COMPACT_ATOMS: atom_id res chain seq x y z
N CYS A 1 -31.75 -24.09 6.36
CA CYS A 1 -30.41 -23.85 5.77
C CYS A 1 -29.99 -22.39 5.99
N ILE A 2 -28.80 -22.11 6.51
CA ILE A 2 -28.35 -20.74 6.83
C ILE A 2 -27.68 -20.09 5.61
N SER A 3 -28.20 -18.95 5.15
CA SER A 3 -27.65 -18.22 4.01
C SER A 3 -26.34 -17.50 4.37
N MET A 4 -25.20 -18.02 3.90
CA MET A 4 -23.92 -17.31 3.96
C MET A 4 -23.87 -16.17 2.93
N ARG A 5 -24.55 -15.05 3.22
CA ARG A 5 -24.30 -13.78 2.54
C ARG A 5 -22.86 -13.33 2.81
N SER A 6 -21.98 -13.55 1.84
CA SER A 6 -20.58 -13.11 1.91
C SER A 6 -20.51 -11.59 1.98
N LYS A 7 -20.03 -11.04 3.11
CA LYS A 7 -19.76 -9.60 3.24
C LYS A 7 -18.53 -9.25 2.38
N TYR A 8 -18.77 -8.84 1.14
CA TYR A 8 -17.76 -8.26 0.26
C TYR A 8 -17.11 -7.05 0.93
N TYR A 9 -15.92 -7.24 1.51
CA TYR A 9 -15.12 -6.15 2.06
C TYR A 9 -14.63 -5.26 0.93
N LEU A 10 -15.30 -4.12 0.69
CA LEU A 10 -14.83 -3.12 -0.28
C LEU A 10 -13.37 -2.73 0.01
N LYS A 11 -12.59 -2.68 -1.06
CA LYS A 11 -11.13 -2.57 -1.01
C LYS A 11 -10.69 -1.11 -0.81
N MET A 12 -10.97 -0.57 0.37
CA MET A 12 -10.69 0.81 0.81
C MET A 12 -9.17 1.10 0.98
N SER A 13 -8.36 0.83 -0.04
CA SER A 13 -6.92 1.12 -0.08
C SER A 13 -6.62 2.40 -0.86
N CYS A 14 -5.65 3.19 -0.40
CA CYS A 14 -5.26 4.45 -1.05
C CYS A 14 -4.75 4.22 -2.49
N PHE A 15 -5.09 5.14 -3.39
CA PHE A 15 -4.72 5.09 -4.80
C PHE A 15 -3.28 5.55 -5.08
N VAL A 16 -2.69 6.37 -4.19
CA VAL A 16 -1.40 7.03 -4.39
C VAL A 16 -0.22 6.03 -4.39
N PRO A 17 0.79 6.17 -5.27
CA PRO A 17 1.98 5.31 -5.28
C PRO A 17 2.72 5.29 -3.94
N GLY A 18 3.28 4.14 -3.58
CA GLY A 18 4.01 3.93 -2.33
C GLY A 18 3.16 3.99 -1.04
N CYS A 19 1.89 4.40 -1.09
CA CYS A 19 1.04 4.51 0.09
C CYS A 19 0.52 3.13 0.54
N VAL A 20 0.58 2.87 1.85
CA VAL A 20 0.11 1.60 2.48
C VAL A 20 -1.18 1.76 3.29
N SER A 21 -1.79 2.95 3.27
CA SER A 21 -3.04 3.25 3.96
C SER A 21 -4.20 2.42 3.41
N GLY A 22 -4.96 1.81 4.32
CA GLY A 22 -6.17 1.04 4.00
C GLY A 22 -5.94 -0.42 3.55
N TYR A 23 -4.69 -0.86 3.32
CA TYR A 23 -4.43 -2.28 3.05
C TYR A 23 -4.81 -3.17 4.26
N PRO A 24 -5.26 -4.42 4.04
CA PRO A 24 -5.71 -5.31 5.12
C PRO A 24 -4.69 -5.50 6.25
N LYS A 25 -3.41 -5.69 5.90
CA LYS A 25 -2.31 -5.82 6.87
C LYS A 25 -2.17 -4.57 7.75
N THR A 26 -2.27 -3.38 7.16
CA THR A 26 -2.22 -2.09 7.87
C THR A 26 -3.43 -1.92 8.79
N ARG A 27 -4.65 -2.21 8.29
CA ARG A 27 -5.89 -2.13 9.08
C ARG A 27 -5.91 -3.11 10.26
N MET A 28 -5.36 -4.32 10.06
CA MET A 28 -5.20 -5.32 11.12
C MET A 28 -4.20 -4.87 12.18
N LEU A 29 -3.03 -4.36 11.77
CA LEU A 29 -2.01 -3.84 12.68
C LEU A 29 -2.54 -2.65 13.50
N ASN A 30 -3.25 -1.72 12.86
CA ASN A 30 -3.90 -0.59 13.52
C ASN A 30 -4.95 -1.05 14.55
N LYS A 31 -5.77 -2.06 14.22
CA LYS A 31 -6.74 -2.64 15.17
C LYS A 31 -6.05 -3.30 16.38
N ILE A 32 -4.93 -4.00 16.16
CA ILE A 32 -4.13 -4.60 17.25
C ILE A 32 -3.49 -3.52 18.14
N ASN A 33 -3.08 -2.40 17.55
CA ASN A 33 -2.40 -1.31 18.26
C ASN A 33 -3.36 -0.23 18.83
N GLY A 34 -4.69 -0.38 18.67
CA GLY A 34 -5.69 0.61 19.13
C GLY A 34 -5.74 1.92 18.34
N VAL A 35 -5.15 1.98 17.14
CA VAL A 35 -5.00 3.23 16.36
C VAL A 35 -6.17 3.41 15.38
N LYS A 36 -6.84 4.57 15.37
CA LYS A 36 -7.87 4.92 14.38
C LYS A 36 -7.24 4.91 12.97
N ASN A 37 -7.89 4.24 12.02
CA ASN A 37 -7.41 4.23 10.64
C ASN A 37 -7.54 5.62 10.01
N VAL A 38 -6.56 6.02 9.19
CA VAL A 38 -6.61 7.28 8.44
C VAL A 38 -7.83 7.36 7.53
N SER A 39 -8.40 8.56 7.46
CA SER A 39 -9.56 8.93 6.67
C SER A 39 -9.25 8.84 5.18
N VAL A 40 -10.27 8.52 4.37
CA VAL A 40 -10.15 8.30 2.93
C VAL A 40 -11.29 8.98 2.19
N PHE A 41 -10.95 9.69 1.12
CA PHE A 41 -11.85 10.51 0.31
C PHE A 41 -11.94 9.96 -1.11
N LYS A 42 -13.13 10.05 -1.71
CA LYS A 42 -13.34 9.93 -3.17
C LYS A 42 -13.42 11.35 -3.76
N PRO A 43 -13.11 11.57 -5.05
CA PRO A 43 -13.51 12.79 -5.72
C PRO A 43 -15.05 12.82 -5.79
N LYS A 44 -15.64 14.01 -5.72
CA LYS A 44 -17.08 14.23 -5.87
C LYS A 44 -17.48 14.15 -7.34
N ASP A 45 -16.79 14.93 -8.16
CA ASP A 45 -17.16 15.25 -9.53
C ASP A 45 -16.04 14.89 -10.53
N GLU A 46 -16.39 14.85 -11.81
CA GLU A 46 -15.48 14.40 -12.87
C GLU A 46 -14.30 15.38 -13.09
N GLU A 47 -14.51 16.69 -12.87
CA GLU A 47 -13.43 17.69 -12.88
C GLU A 47 -12.43 17.48 -11.74
N GLU A 48 -12.92 17.25 -10.52
CA GLU A 48 -12.07 16.95 -9.35
C GLU A 48 -11.28 15.64 -9.58
N ARG A 49 -11.91 14.64 -10.23
CA ARG A 49 -11.22 13.41 -10.69
C ARG A 49 -10.09 13.73 -11.66
N MET A 50 -10.29 14.59 -12.65
CA MET A 50 -9.23 14.95 -13.61
C MET A 50 -8.09 15.72 -12.93
N ILE A 51 -8.40 16.65 -12.02
CA ILE A 51 -7.40 17.42 -11.27
C ILE A 51 -6.57 16.48 -10.38
N TRP A 52 -7.19 15.56 -9.62
CA TRP A 52 -6.46 14.59 -8.80
C TRP A 52 -5.68 13.58 -9.66
N ASN A 53 -6.20 13.17 -10.81
CA ASN A 53 -5.48 12.30 -11.75
C ASN A 53 -4.24 12.99 -12.34
N LYS A 54 -4.25 14.32 -12.49
CA LYS A 54 -3.12 15.13 -12.94
C LYS A 54 -2.11 15.43 -11.83
N SER A 55 -2.55 15.56 -10.57
CA SER A 55 -1.65 15.88 -9.45
C SER A 55 -0.97 14.67 -8.81
N ILE A 56 -1.56 13.47 -8.89
CA ILE A 56 -0.96 12.24 -8.37
C ILE A 56 0.06 11.71 -9.40
N PRO A 57 1.37 11.66 -9.10
CA PRO A 57 2.40 11.28 -10.06
C PRO A 57 2.39 9.77 -10.33
N ARG A 58 1.51 9.31 -11.23
CA ARG A 58 1.22 7.90 -11.46
C ARG A 58 0.94 7.56 -12.93
N ALA A 59 1.81 6.77 -13.54
CA ALA A 59 1.74 6.40 -14.96
C ALA A 59 1.14 5.00 -15.24
N ASP A 60 1.02 4.11 -14.25
CA ASP A 60 0.56 2.72 -14.44
C ASP A 60 -0.96 2.56 -14.54
N ARG A 61 -1.73 3.54 -14.05
CA ARG A 61 -3.21 3.50 -14.03
C ARG A 61 -3.81 4.88 -13.79
N THR A 62 -4.96 5.14 -14.41
CA THR A 62 -5.77 6.35 -14.18
C THR A 62 -6.71 6.20 -12.99
N LEU A 63 -7.04 7.34 -12.35
CA LEU A 63 -7.95 7.45 -11.22
C LEU A 63 -9.40 7.32 -11.68
N LYS A 64 -10.17 6.40 -11.10
CA LYS A 64 -11.63 6.26 -11.30
C LYS A 64 -12.41 6.85 -10.12
N MET A 65 -13.68 7.20 -10.34
CA MET A 65 -14.59 7.71 -9.28
C MET A 65 -14.72 6.75 -8.08
N SER A 66 -14.51 5.44 -8.29
CA SER A 66 -14.50 4.39 -7.27
C SER A 66 -13.15 4.20 -6.56
N ASN A 67 -12.23 5.17 -6.66
CA ASN A 67 -10.91 5.11 -6.03
C ASN A 67 -10.76 6.15 -4.93
N TYR A 68 -9.93 5.83 -3.94
CA TYR A 68 -9.83 6.58 -2.69
C TYR A 68 -8.42 7.15 -2.47
N VAL A 69 -8.32 8.36 -1.93
CA VAL A 69 -7.06 9.00 -1.50
C VAL A 69 -7.15 9.27 0.00
N CYS A 70 -6.11 8.93 0.78
CA CYS A 70 -6.12 9.16 2.23
C CYS A 70 -5.68 10.59 2.61
N GLU A 71 -6.11 11.02 3.80
CA GLU A 71 -5.85 12.38 4.33
C GLU A 71 -4.37 12.80 4.35
N LEU A 72 -3.44 11.83 4.40
CA LEU A 72 -1.99 12.06 4.41
C LEU A 72 -1.43 12.72 3.12
N HIS A 73 -2.24 12.83 2.07
CA HIS A 73 -1.85 13.42 0.79
C HIS A 73 -2.36 14.85 0.57
N PHE A 74 -3.24 15.33 1.45
CA PHE A 74 -3.78 16.69 1.45
C PHE A 74 -3.08 17.54 2.51
N GLN A 75 -3.14 18.87 2.37
CA GLN A 75 -2.70 19.75 3.46
C GLN A 75 -3.67 19.60 4.66
N PRO A 76 -3.21 19.66 5.92
CA PRO A 76 -4.09 19.57 7.08
C PRO A 76 -5.21 20.64 7.07
N GLU A 77 -4.91 21.82 6.52
CA GLU A 77 -5.85 22.95 6.35
C GLU A 77 -7.06 22.61 5.44
N CYS A 78 -6.96 21.59 4.58
CA CYS A 78 -7.99 21.14 3.65
C CYS A 78 -9.00 20.13 4.25
N VAL A 79 -8.69 19.55 5.42
CA VAL A 79 -9.46 18.45 6.03
C VAL A 79 -10.16 18.93 7.29
N ASP A 80 -11.46 19.20 7.19
CA ASP A 80 -12.28 19.66 8.31
C ASP A 80 -12.60 18.50 9.24
N LYS A 81 -11.98 18.54 10.41
CA LYS A 81 -12.14 17.57 11.50
C LYS A 81 -13.12 18.03 12.57
N THR A 82 -13.59 19.27 12.52
CA THR A 82 -14.58 19.84 13.44
C THR A 82 -15.80 20.40 12.69
N TYR A 83 -16.93 20.44 13.37
CA TYR A 83 -17.98 21.43 13.12
C TYR A 83 -17.61 22.70 13.89
N SER A 84 -17.85 23.87 13.29
CA SER A 84 -17.71 25.17 13.93
C SER A 84 -18.97 25.98 13.66
N THR A 85 -19.70 26.35 14.71
CA THR A 85 -20.90 27.16 14.64
C THR A 85 -20.69 28.42 15.47
N VAL A 86 -21.05 29.58 14.94
CA VAL A 86 -21.07 30.84 15.71
C VAL A 86 -22.38 30.86 16.50
N LEU A 87 -22.28 31.01 17.82
CA LEU A 87 -23.44 31.18 18.70
C LEU A 87 -23.95 32.63 18.65
N SER A 88 -25.15 32.88 19.17
CA SER A 88 -25.81 34.19 19.12
C SER A 88 -25.10 35.30 19.92
N ASP A 89 -24.12 34.95 20.76
CA ASP A 89 -23.21 35.85 21.47
C ASP A 89 -21.91 36.16 20.69
N GLY A 90 -21.74 35.59 19.49
CA GLY A 90 -20.53 35.69 18.68
C GLY A 90 -19.43 34.68 19.05
N SER A 91 -19.64 33.82 20.05
CA SER A 91 -18.65 32.80 20.44
C SER A 91 -18.60 31.63 19.46
N LEU A 92 -17.41 31.03 19.29
CA LEU A 92 -17.20 29.95 18.32
C LEU A 92 -17.30 28.57 18.99
N PHE A 93 -18.44 27.90 18.85
CA PHE A 93 -18.64 26.55 19.36
C PHE A 93 -18.06 25.51 18.39
N THR A 94 -17.16 24.64 18.87
CA THR A 94 -16.49 23.63 18.05
C THR A 94 -16.66 22.20 18.58
N MET A 95 -17.09 21.27 17.72
CA MET A 95 -17.24 19.84 18.02
C MET A 95 -16.47 18.97 17.02
N ASP A 96 -15.86 17.87 17.47
CA ASP A 96 -15.19 16.91 16.59
C ASP A 96 -16.17 16.16 15.66
N ARG A 97 -15.78 16.00 14.39
CA ARG A 97 -16.50 15.21 13.38
C ARG A 97 -16.12 13.74 13.46
N GLY A 98 -17.10 12.86 13.62
CA GLY A 98 -16.89 11.40 13.59
C GLY A 98 -16.20 10.92 12.30
N ILE A 99 -16.58 11.53 11.16
CA ILE A 99 -15.99 11.38 9.83
C ILE A 99 -15.49 12.76 9.36
N PRO A 100 -14.17 12.97 9.20
CA PRO A 100 -13.65 14.19 8.60
C PRO A 100 -14.12 14.41 7.17
N LEU A 101 -14.23 15.67 6.74
CA LEU A 101 -14.63 16.06 5.39
C LEU A 101 -13.51 16.83 4.70
N LEU A 102 -13.53 16.83 3.37
CA LEU A 102 -12.57 17.52 2.51
C LEU A 102 -13.23 18.77 1.89
N LYS A 103 -12.55 19.92 1.97
CA LYS A 103 -13.01 21.18 1.36
C LYS A 103 -13.10 21.05 -0.17
N SER A 104 -14.12 21.66 -0.77
CA SER A 104 -14.27 21.77 -2.23
C SER A 104 -13.00 22.35 -2.87
N GLY A 105 -12.56 21.77 -3.99
CA GLY A 105 -11.35 22.19 -4.69
C GLY A 105 -10.02 21.76 -4.04
N SER A 106 -10.04 20.90 -3.02
CA SER A 106 -8.81 20.40 -2.40
C SER A 106 -8.09 19.40 -3.29
N VAL A 107 -6.79 19.61 -3.52
CA VAL A 107 -5.95 18.78 -4.40
C VAL A 107 -4.89 18.03 -3.59
N PRO A 108 -4.65 16.72 -3.81
CA PRO A 108 -3.57 16.02 -3.15
C PRO A 108 -2.21 16.49 -3.71
N THR A 109 -1.34 16.96 -2.81
CA THR A 109 -0.05 17.61 -3.11
C THR A 109 1.13 17.05 -2.29
N ILE A 110 0.86 16.23 -1.26
CA ILE A 110 1.88 15.67 -0.37
C ILE A 110 2.12 14.19 -0.71
N PHE A 111 3.35 13.85 -1.11
CA PHE A 111 3.72 12.50 -1.51
C PHE A 111 4.94 12.01 -0.71
N PRO A 112 4.76 11.67 0.59
CA PRO A 112 5.88 11.42 1.52
C PRO A 112 6.71 10.17 1.17
N ASN A 113 6.16 9.26 0.38
CA ASN A 113 6.82 8.01 -0.04
C ASN A 113 7.39 8.11 -1.47
N LEU A 114 7.59 9.32 -1.99
CA LEU A 114 8.18 9.63 -3.29
C LEU A 114 9.27 10.71 -3.14
N PRO A 115 10.15 10.91 -4.15
CA PRO A 115 11.18 11.96 -4.12
C PRO A 115 10.60 13.35 -3.81
N LYS A 116 11.26 14.10 -2.92
CA LYS A 116 10.76 15.38 -2.38
C LYS A 116 10.36 16.40 -3.46
N TYR A 117 10.99 16.41 -4.62
CA TYR A 117 10.68 17.33 -5.71
C TYR A 117 9.28 17.13 -6.34
N LEU A 118 8.64 15.97 -6.12
CA LEU A 118 7.26 15.70 -6.54
C LEU A 118 6.20 16.19 -5.52
N SER A 119 6.60 16.65 -4.34
CA SER A 119 5.68 17.18 -3.31
C SER A 119 5.71 18.70 -3.29
N HIS A 120 4.64 19.34 -3.76
CA HIS A 120 4.54 20.80 -3.79
C HIS A 120 3.86 21.34 -2.52
N THR A 121 4.64 21.91 -1.61
CA THR A 121 4.09 22.75 -0.54
C THR A 121 3.80 24.15 -1.07
N ILE A 122 2.55 24.60 -0.94
CA ILE A 122 2.15 25.95 -1.32
C ILE A 122 2.81 26.95 -0.36
N LYS A 123 3.85 27.64 -0.83
CA LYS A 123 4.48 28.74 -0.09
C LYS A 123 3.50 29.92 -0.05
N LYS A 124 2.86 30.16 1.11
CA LYS A 124 2.08 31.39 1.35
C LYS A 124 2.95 32.61 0.97
N ARG A 125 2.46 33.45 0.06
CA ARG A 125 3.15 34.65 -0.43
C ARG A 125 3.45 35.54 0.77
N LYS A 126 4.74 35.80 1.05
CA LYS A 126 5.11 36.74 2.11
C LYS A 126 4.60 38.13 1.75
N SER A 127 4.04 38.83 2.72
CA SER A 127 3.75 40.27 2.60
C SER A 127 5.04 41.05 2.33
N PRO A 128 4.96 42.23 1.69
CA PRO A 128 6.14 43.03 1.34
C PRO A 128 6.99 43.33 2.59
N LYS A 129 8.27 43.00 2.53
CA LYS A 129 9.20 43.29 3.63
C LYS A 129 9.45 44.80 3.68
N LYS A 130 9.12 45.46 4.80
CA LYS A 130 9.66 46.81 5.08
C LYS A 130 11.20 46.74 5.09
N ARG A 131 11.83 47.78 4.54
CA ARG A 131 13.27 47.89 4.34
C ARG A 131 13.93 48.33 5.65
N SER A 132 14.95 47.61 6.11
CA SER A 132 15.85 48.02 7.20
C SER A 132 17.30 47.73 6.80
N LEU A 133 18.25 48.46 7.38
CA LEU A 133 19.64 48.58 6.92
C LEU A 133 20.60 47.63 7.68
N SER A 134 21.91 47.91 7.60
CA SER A 134 23.05 47.28 8.31
C SER A 134 23.38 45.79 8.05
N ALA A 135 24.06 45.57 6.91
CA ALA A 135 25.48 45.16 6.82
C ALA A 135 26.10 44.05 7.73
N GLN A 136 26.83 43.12 7.05
CA GLN A 136 28.02 42.34 7.52
C GLN A 136 27.78 41.23 8.59
N LYS A 137 28.56 40.13 8.70
CA LYS A 137 29.72 39.61 7.91
C LYS A 137 29.79 38.06 7.94
N ARG A 138 30.89 37.48 7.41
CA ARG A 138 31.25 36.04 7.26
C ARG A 138 31.52 35.35 8.64
N GLN A 139 31.83 34.05 8.83
CA GLN A 139 32.39 32.99 7.95
C GLN A 139 32.17 31.54 8.52
N LYS A 140 32.66 30.49 7.82
CA LYS A 140 32.86 29.09 8.33
C LYS A 140 34.36 28.84 8.63
N PRO A 141 34.74 27.80 9.40
CA PRO A 141 35.15 26.47 8.86
C PRO A 141 34.52 25.27 9.66
N ASN A 142 34.68 23.95 9.44
CA ASN A 142 35.75 23.05 8.93
C ASN A 142 36.97 22.94 9.91
N GLN A 143 37.65 21.79 10.17
CA GLN A 143 37.45 20.37 9.80
C GLN A 143 38.39 19.45 10.67
N PHE A 144 38.21 18.11 10.63
CA PHE A 144 39.14 17.00 11.03
C PHE A 144 39.60 16.71 12.50
N GLU A 145 39.24 15.50 12.98
CA GLU A 145 40.02 14.34 13.53
C GLU A 145 41.57 14.38 13.77
N PRO A 146 42.23 13.38 14.45
CA PRO A 146 41.77 12.11 15.08
C PRO A 146 42.37 11.72 16.48
N ASN A 147 42.15 10.46 16.92
CA ASN A 147 42.64 9.69 18.10
C ASN A 147 44.21 9.58 18.24
N ARG A 148 44.89 8.99 19.27
CA ARG A 148 44.64 7.77 20.11
C ARG A 148 45.78 7.49 21.17
N THR A 149 45.49 6.88 22.36
CA THR A 149 46.33 5.92 23.19
C THR A 149 47.79 6.28 23.67
N SER A 150 48.43 5.74 24.76
CA SER A 150 48.04 5.02 26.01
C SER A 150 49.25 4.62 26.95
N GLN A 151 49.04 4.51 28.28
CA GLN A 151 49.72 3.67 29.32
C GLN A 151 51.19 3.88 29.80
N ASN A 152 51.43 3.81 31.15
CA ASN A 152 52.34 2.88 31.89
C ASN A 152 52.40 3.13 33.44
N ASN A 153 53.21 2.39 34.23
CA ASN A 153 53.02 2.03 35.67
C ASN A 153 54.21 2.36 36.65
N PHE A 154 54.16 1.80 37.89
CA PHE A 154 55.14 1.71 39.04
C PHE A 154 55.12 2.84 40.12
N GLU A 155 55.34 2.71 41.46
CA GLU A 155 55.70 1.65 42.48
C GLU A 155 57.15 1.72 43.07
N ASN A 156 57.51 1.40 44.35
CA ASN A 156 56.82 0.96 45.60
C ASN A 156 57.71 1.06 46.91
N VAL A 157 57.12 1.09 48.13
CA VAL A 157 57.63 0.71 49.52
C VAL A 157 58.78 1.54 50.19
N THR A 158 58.68 2.22 51.37
CA THR A 158 58.62 1.88 52.86
C THR A 158 59.95 1.32 53.47
N ILE A 159 60.50 1.59 54.70
CA ILE A 159 60.09 2.14 56.04
C ILE A 159 61.07 3.29 56.50
N ALA A 160 61.59 3.65 57.72
CA ALA A 160 61.60 3.40 59.22
C ALA A 160 62.34 4.64 59.88
N ARG A 161 62.75 4.89 61.16
CA ARG A 161 62.58 4.66 62.66
C ARG A 161 63.61 5.67 63.34
N GLU A 162 63.81 6.06 64.63
CA GLU A 162 63.24 6.16 66.03
C GLU A 162 64.34 6.95 66.88
N LEU A 163 64.28 7.48 68.13
CA LEU A 163 63.31 7.74 69.24
C LEU A 163 63.96 8.70 70.32
N PHE A 164 63.16 9.33 71.22
CA PHE A 164 63.54 10.01 72.53
C PHE A 164 64.50 11.24 72.50
N SER A 165 64.73 12.10 73.54
CA SER A 165 64.19 12.46 74.90
C SER A 165 64.42 13.99 75.18
N THR A 166 64.39 14.69 76.35
CA THR A 166 64.26 14.47 77.83
C THR A 166 63.92 15.81 78.57
N ASN A 167 63.25 15.81 79.74
CA ASN A 167 63.22 16.83 80.84
C ASN A 167 62.76 18.32 80.51
N GLU A 168 62.54 19.32 81.41
CA GLU A 168 62.49 19.41 82.91
C GLU A 168 61.44 20.45 83.48
N THR A 169 61.76 21.27 84.52
CA THR A 169 60.87 22.13 85.37
C THR A 169 61.54 23.51 85.72
N PRO A 170 61.09 24.45 86.62
CA PRO A 170 59.92 24.56 87.52
C PRO A 170 59.13 25.92 87.43
N LEU A 171 59.01 26.75 88.50
CA LEU A 171 58.10 27.93 88.62
C LEU A 171 58.69 29.17 89.36
N ILE A 172 58.18 30.37 89.01
CA ILE A 172 58.29 31.67 89.74
C ILE A 172 56.93 32.43 89.62
N SER A 173 56.61 33.36 90.54
CA SER A 173 55.38 34.18 90.59
C SER A 173 55.36 35.41 89.65
N PHE A 174 54.22 36.09 89.53
CA PHE A 174 53.89 37.00 88.42
C PHE A 174 53.00 38.19 88.83
N THR A 175 53.22 39.39 88.24
CA THR A 175 52.45 40.62 88.56
C THR A 175 51.75 41.26 87.34
N PHE A 176 50.88 42.25 87.58
CA PHE A 176 50.12 42.92 86.51
C PHE A 176 50.99 43.78 85.57
N ASP A 177 52.06 44.40 86.06
CA ASP A 177 52.97 45.16 85.20
C ASP A 177 53.93 44.25 84.40
N ASP A 178 54.29 43.07 84.92
CA ASP A 178 54.92 42.01 84.12
C ASP A 178 54.00 41.62 82.96
N LEU A 179 52.72 41.38 83.27
CA LEU A 179 51.67 41.01 82.32
C LEU A 179 51.53 42.07 81.22
N LYS A 180 51.49 43.36 81.60
CA LYS A 180 51.42 44.50 80.68
C LYS A 180 52.66 44.61 79.77
N ASN A 181 53.86 44.39 80.31
CA ASN A 181 55.11 44.50 79.54
C ASN A 181 55.33 43.31 78.59
N GLY A 182 54.97 42.09 79.00
CA GLY A 182 55.11 40.88 78.17
C GLY A 182 53.95 40.60 77.21
N LEU A 183 52.95 41.48 77.08
CA LEU A 183 51.83 41.36 76.12
C LEU A 183 52.28 41.15 74.64
N LYS A 184 53.51 41.52 74.29
CA LYS A 184 54.11 41.28 72.96
C LYS A 184 54.59 39.84 72.74
N CYS A 185 54.79 39.07 73.80
CA CYS A 185 55.30 37.69 73.77
C CYS A 185 54.20 36.64 73.96
N LEU A 186 52.95 37.07 74.13
CA LEU A 186 51.80 36.19 74.38
C LEU A 186 51.31 35.54 73.08
N ASN A 187 51.23 34.21 73.04
CA ASN A 187 50.69 33.48 71.90
C ASN A 187 49.16 33.50 71.93
N LEU A 188 48.55 34.31 71.07
CA LEU A 188 47.11 34.30 70.89
C LEU A 188 46.64 33.00 70.20
N PRO A 189 45.51 32.38 70.58
CA PRO A 189 45.14 31.03 70.12
C PRO A 189 44.92 30.87 68.60
N ASN A 190 44.72 31.97 67.88
CA ASN A 190 44.69 32.09 66.41
C ASN A 190 44.48 33.58 66.01
N SER A 191 44.53 33.85 64.71
CA SER A 191 44.35 35.17 64.09
C SER A 191 42.97 35.83 64.26
N SER A 192 41.99 35.18 64.89
CA SER A 192 40.67 35.81 65.17
C SER A 192 40.62 36.55 66.52
N TRP A 193 41.70 36.51 67.31
CA TRP A 193 41.84 37.24 68.57
C TRP A 193 42.63 38.54 68.39
N ALA A 194 42.19 39.59 69.09
CA ALA A 194 42.93 40.83 69.27
C ALA A 194 42.83 41.28 70.73
N TYR A 195 43.73 42.16 71.17
CA TYR A 195 43.63 42.81 72.48
C TYR A 195 43.78 44.32 72.41
N CYS A 196 43.22 45.02 73.40
CA CYS A 196 43.54 46.41 73.68
C CYS A 196 43.93 46.58 75.15
N CYS A 197 44.88 47.48 75.41
CA CYS A 197 45.36 47.82 76.76
C CYS A 197 44.99 49.27 77.06
N THR A 198 44.52 49.51 78.27
CA THR A 198 44.28 50.83 78.86
C THR A 198 44.98 50.88 80.23
N ASN A 199 45.14 52.07 80.80
CA ASN A 199 45.89 52.23 82.06
C ASN A 199 45.31 51.45 83.27
N SER A 200 44.06 50.97 83.20
CA SER A 200 43.41 50.20 84.27
C SER A 200 42.84 48.83 83.86
N ASN A 201 42.78 48.51 82.57
CA ASN A 201 42.23 47.24 82.06
C ASN A 201 42.96 46.75 80.80
N ILE A 202 43.08 45.43 80.66
CA ILE A 202 43.44 44.76 79.40
C ILE A 202 42.21 43.97 78.94
N ILE A 203 41.83 44.08 77.66
CA ILE A 203 40.65 43.40 77.10
C ILE A 203 41.06 42.59 75.88
N PHE A 204 40.76 41.28 75.90
CA PHE A 204 40.92 40.36 74.77
C PHE A 204 39.57 40.10 74.11
N SER A 205 39.50 40.19 72.78
CA SER A 205 38.27 40.09 71.99
C SER A 205 38.44 39.10 70.84
N ARG A 206 37.50 38.14 70.70
CA ARG A 206 37.45 37.20 69.55
C ARG A 206 36.41 37.63 68.53
N TRP A 207 36.81 37.71 67.26
CA TRP A 207 35.99 38.17 66.14
C TRP A 207 35.48 37.01 65.27
N ARG A 208 34.39 37.27 64.53
CA ARG A 208 33.82 36.33 63.54
C ARG A 208 34.22 36.70 62.12
N GLU A 209 35.13 35.93 61.51
CA GLU A 209 35.67 36.15 60.15
C GLU A 209 34.61 36.39 59.06
N VAL A 210 33.41 35.80 59.21
CA VAL A 210 32.34 35.86 58.19
C VAL A 210 31.39 37.07 58.38
N LYS A 211 31.52 37.85 59.46
CA LYS A 211 30.59 38.96 59.78
C LYS A 211 31.14 40.20 60.48
N ASN A 212 32.37 40.19 61.00
CA ASN A 212 32.91 41.29 61.82
C ASN A 212 32.15 41.54 63.15
N ASP A 213 31.43 40.55 63.67
CA ASP A 213 30.86 40.58 65.03
C ASP A 213 31.91 40.15 66.07
N ILE A 214 31.90 40.72 67.28
CA ILE A 214 32.61 40.17 68.45
C ILE A 214 31.79 38.99 69.01
N ILE A 215 32.45 37.84 69.22
CA ILE A 215 31.84 36.60 69.75
C ILE A 215 31.96 36.55 71.28
N ALA A 216 33.09 36.99 71.83
CA ALA A 216 33.36 37.03 73.26
C ALA A 216 34.40 38.12 73.58
N ALA A 217 34.25 38.77 74.73
CA ALA A 217 35.23 39.68 75.29
C ALA A 217 35.61 39.25 76.71
N VAL A 218 36.90 39.30 77.02
CA VAL A 218 37.51 38.89 78.29
C VAL A 218 38.31 40.09 78.82
N GLY A 219 37.84 40.72 79.89
CA GLY A 219 38.47 41.89 80.51
C GLY A 219 39.20 41.52 81.80
N ILE A 220 40.43 42.02 81.98
CA ILE A 220 41.25 41.85 83.18
C ILE A 220 41.50 43.22 83.80
N LYS A 221 41.11 43.37 85.07
CA LYS A 221 41.34 44.59 85.88
C LYS A 221 42.72 44.55 86.54
N LEU A 222 43.22 45.72 87.00
CA LEU A 222 44.44 45.86 87.83
C LEU A 222 44.58 44.79 88.93
N ASN A 223 43.47 44.38 89.55
CA ASN A 223 43.41 43.35 90.60
C ASN A 223 43.55 41.89 90.07
N LEU A 224 44.02 41.68 88.84
CA LEU A 224 44.09 40.40 88.11
C LEU A 224 42.77 39.62 87.94
N LYS A 225 41.62 40.18 88.38
CA LYS A 225 40.30 39.56 88.23
C LYS A 225 39.78 39.66 86.79
N ILE A 226 39.25 38.54 86.31
CA ILE A 226 38.75 38.32 84.95
C ILE A 226 37.23 38.54 84.90
N ILE A 227 36.72 39.18 83.85
CA ILE A 227 35.30 39.44 83.57
C ILE A 227 34.98 38.95 82.15
N ILE A 228 33.84 38.26 81.99
CA ILE A 228 33.35 37.74 80.70
C ILE A 228 31.88 38.16 80.52
N ASN A 229 31.56 38.78 79.39
CA ASN A 229 30.20 39.07 78.87
C ASN A 229 29.10 39.45 79.91
N ASN A 230 29.24 40.59 80.59
CA ASN A 230 28.13 41.43 81.07
C ASN A 230 27.04 40.83 82.01
N THR A 231 27.35 39.83 82.84
CA THR A 231 26.49 39.47 83.99
C THR A 231 27.27 39.27 85.29
N GLU A 232 26.97 40.06 86.32
CA GLU A 232 27.52 39.86 87.67
C GLU A 232 26.80 38.71 88.39
N ARG A 233 27.28 37.47 88.19
CA ARG A 233 27.01 36.31 89.05
C ARG A 233 28.02 35.21 88.82
N CYS A 234 28.58 34.67 89.90
CA CYS A 234 29.45 33.50 89.83
C CYS A 234 28.62 32.27 89.45
N LEU A 235 29.15 31.44 88.55
CA LEU A 235 28.71 30.05 88.40
C LEU A 235 29.45 29.22 89.46
N PRO A 236 28.75 28.50 90.36
CA PRO A 236 29.40 27.53 91.22
C PRO A 236 29.93 26.34 90.39
N GLU A 237 30.86 25.58 90.97
CA GLU A 237 31.44 24.36 90.39
C GLU A 237 32.30 24.54 89.12
N LEU A 238 33.03 25.67 89.03
CA LEU A 238 34.24 25.79 88.22
C LEU A 238 35.29 26.66 88.94
N GLU A 239 36.24 26.00 89.61
CA GLU A 239 37.40 26.65 90.20
C GLU A 239 38.32 27.18 89.09
N LEU A 240 38.40 28.51 88.96
CA LEU A 240 39.32 29.20 88.06
C LEU A 240 40.44 29.83 88.90
N PRO A 241 41.71 29.42 88.72
CA PRO A 241 42.81 29.92 89.53
C PRO A 241 43.15 31.38 89.22
N GLU A 242 43.69 32.09 90.21
CA GLU A 242 44.18 33.45 90.04
C GLU A 242 45.36 33.52 89.06
N VAL A 243 45.53 34.66 88.37
CA VAL A 243 46.46 34.81 87.24
C VAL A 243 47.90 34.95 87.73
N SER A 244 48.53 33.81 88.03
CA SER A 244 49.87 33.69 88.59
C SER A 244 50.99 33.37 87.57
N SER A 245 50.69 33.34 86.27
CA SER A 245 51.70 33.32 85.19
C SER A 245 51.10 33.68 83.82
N PHE A 246 51.94 34.08 82.85
CA PHE A 246 51.55 34.18 81.43
C PHE A 246 50.96 32.87 80.90
N LYS A 247 51.55 31.73 81.27
CA LYS A 247 51.14 30.40 80.79
C LYS A 247 49.74 30.02 81.28
N ASN A 248 49.33 30.48 82.47
CA ASN A 248 47.96 30.36 82.96
C ASN A 248 46.99 31.22 82.12
N LEU A 249 47.39 32.42 81.72
CA LEU A 249 46.58 33.31 80.89
C LEU A 249 46.42 32.78 79.45
N GLU A 250 47.49 32.23 78.85
CA GLU A 250 47.41 31.51 77.58
C GLU A 250 46.49 30.27 77.68
N LEU A 251 46.58 29.49 78.77
CA LEU A 251 45.67 28.36 79.04
C LEU A 251 44.21 28.79 79.18
N ILE A 252 43.93 29.93 79.80
CA ILE A 252 42.57 30.47 79.94
C ILE A 252 42.06 30.94 78.57
N LEU A 253 42.86 31.66 77.77
CA LEU A 253 42.48 32.08 76.42
C LEU A 253 42.30 30.88 75.47
N HIS A 254 43.13 29.84 75.56
CA HIS A 254 42.96 28.59 74.80
C HIS A 254 41.68 27.87 75.21
N LYS A 255 41.41 27.67 76.52
CA LYS A 255 40.15 27.08 76.99
C LYS A 255 38.93 27.87 76.51
N ILE A 256 38.95 29.21 76.57
CA ILE A 256 37.85 30.06 76.07
C ILE A 256 37.73 30.00 74.54
N ASN A 257 38.84 29.87 73.81
CA ASN A 257 38.84 29.66 72.37
C ASN A 257 38.23 28.31 71.97
N GLU A 258 38.50 27.26 72.75
CA GLU A 258 37.98 25.90 72.56
C GLU A 258 36.49 25.76 72.94
N ILE A 259 35.92 26.65 73.77
CA ILE A 259 34.47 26.69 74.03
C ILE A 259 33.71 27.03 72.72
N PRO A 260 32.97 26.09 72.10
CA PRO A 260 32.37 26.27 70.79
C PRO A 260 30.91 26.73 70.91
N ASN A 261 30.75 28.02 71.25
CA ASN A 261 29.49 28.72 71.54
C ASN A 261 28.82 28.29 72.86
N VAL A 262 28.73 29.24 73.81
CA VAL A 262 27.72 29.19 74.87
C VAL A 262 26.33 29.17 74.22
N CYS A 263 25.44 28.33 74.72
CA CYS A 263 24.14 28.06 74.09
C CYS A 263 23.01 28.18 75.12
N GLU A 264 21.90 28.81 74.73
CA GLU A 264 20.66 28.92 75.53
C GLU A 264 19.87 27.58 75.50
N GLY A 265 20.53 26.47 75.88
CA GLY A 265 20.03 25.10 75.74
C GLY A 265 20.52 24.44 74.43
N VAL A 266 21.63 23.70 74.34
CA VAL A 266 22.11 22.56 75.17
C VAL A 266 21.06 21.43 75.17
N CYS A 267 21.23 20.27 74.52
CA CYS A 267 22.39 19.66 73.84
C CYS A 267 22.14 19.22 72.38
N ILE A 268 23.22 19.10 71.61
CA ILE A 268 23.39 18.08 70.56
C ILE A 268 24.53 17.18 71.06
N ALA A 269 24.41 15.86 71.17
CA ALA A 269 23.54 14.95 70.45
C ALA A 269 22.66 14.03 71.34
N ARG A 270 21.44 13.76 70.86
CA ARG A 270 20.48 12.73 71.34
C ARG A 270 20.01 12.83 72.81
N SER A 271 19.62 14.02 73.24
CA SER A 271 18.79 14.26 74.43
C SER A 271 17.74 15.35 74.12
N SER A 272 16.59 15.46 74.79
CA SER A 272 15.81 14.43 75.49
C SER A 272 14.32 14.82 75.48
N ASP A 273 13.44 13.91 75.89
CA ASP A 273 12.20 14.27 76.58
C ASP A 273 12.58 14.26 78.09
N GLN A 274 13.06 15.36 78.69
CA GLN A 274 12.25 16.45 79.24
C GLN A 274 12.87 17.84 78.97
N CYS A 275 12.74 18.34 77.74
CA CYS A 275 13.13 19.72 77.42
C CYS A 275 12.16 20.73 78.07
N VAL A 276 12.68 21.63 78.92
CA VAL A 276 11.92 22.70 79.59
C VAL A 276 12.39 24.07 79.06
N GLY A 277 11.46 24.86 78.53
CA GLY A 277 11.73 26.21 78.02
C GLY A 277 10.42 26.92 77.70
N TYR A 278 10.23 28.13 78.24
CA TYR A 278 8.96 28.86 78.19
C TYR A 278 8.70 29.55 76.84
N LEU A 279 7.40 29.78 76.55
CA LEU A 279 6.96 30.67 75.47
C LEU A 279 6.59 32.05 76.05
N PRO A 280 7.21 33.16 75.62
CA PRO A 280 6.64 34.48 75.84
C PRO A 280 5.34 34.60 75.02
N ASN A 281 4.26 35.02 75.67
CA ASN A 281 2.89 34.82 75.20
C ASN A 281 2.25 36.12 74.69
N LYS A 282 1.52 36.07 73.56
CA LYS A 282 0.36 36.96 73.30
C LYS A 282 -0.54 36.48 72.14
N LYS A 283 -1.86 36.57 72.39
CA LYS A 283 -3.00 36.45 71.45
C LYS A 283 -3.36 35.05 70.88
N ILE A 284 -4.00 34.26 71.76
CA ILE A 284 -5.36 33.65 71.57
C ILE A 284 -5.69 33.03 70.19
N GLY A 285 -5.92 31.71 70.16
CA GLY A 285 -6.66 31.07 69.05
C GLY A 285 -6.51 29.54 68.89
N ILE A 286 -7.45 28.77 69.46
CA ILE A 286 -7.71 27.34 69.19
C ILE A 286 -6.61 26.34 69.67
N LYS A 287 -7.03 25.10 69.99
CA LYS A 287 -6.25 24.06 70.68
C LYS A 287 -5.05 23.54 69.86
N GLY A 288 -3.84 23.98 70.18
CA GLY A 288 -2.60 23.37 69.70
C GLY A 288 -2.29 22.02 70.36
N MET A 289 -1.81 21.03 69.59
CA MET A 289 -1.36 19.74 70.13
C MET A 289 -0.17 19.91 71.08
N LYS A 290 -0.20 19.25 72.26
CA LYS A 290 0.98 19.10 73.13
C LYS A 290 2.10 18.36 72.38
N SER A 291 3.14 19.08 71.98
CA SER A 291 4.37 18.54 71.38
C SER A 291 5.46 18.51 72.44
N SER A 292 6.06 17.36 72.74
CA SER A 292 7.15 17.25 73.74
C SER A 292 8.47 17.91 73.32
N ARG A 293 8.48 18.63 72.19
CA ARG A 293 9.68 19.12 71.49
C ARG A 293 9.38 20.46 70.80
N CYS A 294 10.36 21.36 70.80
CA CYS A 294 10.25 22.70 70.21
C CYS A 294 10.10 22.68 68.68
N PHE A 295 9.73 23.84 68.12
CA PHE A 295 9.44 24.00 66.69
C PHE A 295 10.60 23.59 65.76
N GLN A 296 11.84 23.98 66.09
CA GLN A 296 13.00 23.69 65.24
C GLN A 296 13.38 22.20 65.25
N CYS A 297 13.36 21.55 66.41
CA CYS A 297 13.57 20.09 66.51
C CYS A 297 12.53 19.29 65.70
N ARG A 298 11.30 19.81 65.57
CA ARG A 298 10.26 19.23 64.70
C ARG A 298 10.58 19.40 63.21
N LEU A 299 11.12 20.55 62.80
CA LEU A 299 11.48 20.83 61.40
C LEU A 299 12.70 20.04 60.91
N VAL A 300 13.79 20.00 61.70
CA VAL A 300 15.02 19.28 61.35
C VAL A 300 14.71 17.78 61.13
N ARG A 301 14.07 17.14 62.12
CA ARG A 301 13.76 15.70 62.08
C ARG A 301 12.74 15.33 60.99
N LYS A 302 11.93 16.29 60.51
CA LYS A 302 11.09 16.11 59.31
C LYS A 302 11.95 16.09 58.04
N LYS A 303 12.84 17.08 57.84
CA LYS A 303 13.76 17.12 56.70
C LYS A 303 14.63 15.86 56.61
N GLU A 304 15.11 15.34 57.73
CA GLU A 304 15.84 14.06 57.78
C GLU A 304 14.99 12.88 57.30
N LYS A 305 13.79 12.69 57.86
CA LYS A 305 12.88 11.60 57.47
C LYS A 305 12.51 11.67 55.99
N ASP A 306 12.20 12.86 55.48
CA ASP A 306 11.86 13.05 54.07
C ASP A 306 13.06 12.77 53.14
N CYS A 307 14.28 13.14 53.55
CA CYS A 307 15.53 12.83 52.83
C CYS A 307 15.82 11.32 52.81
N ILE A 308 15.70 10.63 53.95
CA ILE A 308 15.89 9.17 54.06
C ILE A 308 14.84 8.44 53.21
N ALA A 309 13.57 8.81 53.31
CA ALA A 309 12.49 8.24 52.53
C ALA A 309 12.67 8.47 51.01
N SER A 310 13.19 9.64 50.61
CA SER A 310 13.54 9.94 49.21
C SER A 310 14.67 9.05 48.69
N LYS A 311 15.78 8.91 49.44
CA LYS A 311 16.89 8.01 49.10
C LYS A 311 16.43 6.55 48.97
N GLN A 312 15.61 6.06 49.92
CA GLN A 312 15.05 4.70 49.86
C GLN A 312 14.10 4.50 48.66
N LYS A 313 13.18 5.44 48.40
CA LYS A 313 12.29 5.39 47.23
C LYS A 313 13.07 5.36 45.92
N CYS A 314 14.15 6.13 45.81
CA CYS A 314 15.02 6.15 44.63
C CYS A 314 15.75 4.80 44.43
N LEU A 315 16.35 4.24 45.49
CA LEU A 315 17.01 2.93 45.45
C LEU A 315 16.04 1.80 45.05
N THR A 316 14.81 1.81 45.57
CA THR A 316 13.78 0.82 45.21
C THR A 316 13.33 0.98 43.76
N LYS A 317 13.12 2.21 43.29
CA LYS A 317 12.80 2.52 41.88
C LYS A 317 13.92 2.04 40.93
N TYR A 318 15.19 2.21 41.32
CA TYR A 318 16.34 1.69 40.58
C TYR A 318 16.39 0.15 40.56
N LYS A 319 16.22 -0.51 41.71
CA LYS A 319 16.17 -1.98 41.81
C LYS A 319 15.07 -2.57 40.90
N ILE A 320 13.87 -1.98 40.90
CA ILE A 320 12.75 -2.39 40.03
C ILE A 320 13.10 -2.17 38.54
N LYS A 321 13.62 -0.99 38.17
CA LYS A 321 14.03 -0.68 36.78
C LYS A 321 15.09 -1.67 36.27
N ARG A 322 16.10 -2.01 37.09
CA ARG A 322 17.12 -3.01 36.77
C ARG A 322 16.51 -4.41 36.57
N LYS A 323 15.59 -4.84 37.44
CA LYS A 323 14.89 -6.15 37.35
C LYS A 323 14.03 -6.26 36.09
N LEU A 324 13.37 -5.16 35.67
CA LEU A 324 12.60 -5.09 34.41
C LEU A 324 13.49 -5.11 33.16
N ILE A 325 14.61 -4.39 33.17
CA ILE A 325 15.60 -4.41 32.06
C ILE A 325 16.16 -5.83 31.89
N LEU A 326 16.57 -6.49 32.98
CA LEU A 326 17.06 -7.87 32.94
C LEU A 326 16.01 -8.86 32.41
N LYS A 327 14.72 -8.72 32.78
CA LYS A 327 13.62 -9.50 32.19
C LYS A 327 13.50 -9.26 30.68
N LYS A 328 13.55 -8.00 30.21
CA LYS A 328 13.53 -7.68 28.76
C LYS A 328 14.74 -8.27 28.02
N VAL A 329 15.95 -8.14 28.56
CA VAL A 329 17.17 -8.70 27.95
C VAL A 329 17.10 -10.24 27.87
N LYS A 330 16.67 -10.93 28.95
CA LYS A 330 16.50 -12.39 28.94
C LYS A 330 15.42 -12.83 27.93
N TYR A 331 14.31 -12.10 27.82
CA TYR A 331 13.29 -12.35 26.80
C TYR A 331 13.83 -12.18 25.37
N VAL A 332 14.54 -11.09 25.08
CA VAL A 332 15.12 -10.83 23.75
C VAL A 332 16.21 -11.85 23.40
N LYS A 333 17.10 -12.21 24.35
CA LYS A 333 18.10 -13.28 24.15
C LYS A 333 17.42 -14.62 23.81
N ASN A 334 16.37 -14.98 24.54
CA ASN A 334 15.61 -16.21 24.29
C ASN A 334 14.83 -16.17 22.97
N LYS A 335 14.25 -15.02 22.58
CA LYS A 335 13.59 -14.82 21.29
C LYS A 335 14.59 -14.95 20.14
N ASN A 336 15.77 -14.35 20.25
CA ASN A 336 16.82 -14.43 19.24
C ASN A 336 17.40 -15.85 19.14
N MET A 337 17.52 -16.59 20.24
CA MET A 337 17.88 -18.02 20.24
C MET A 337 16.84 -18.87 19.47
N ARG A 338 15.54 -18.66 19.73
CA ARG A 338 14.46 -19.35 19.00
C ARG A 338 14.47 -19.00 17.51
N LEU A 339 14.65 -17.73 17.17
CA LEU A 339 14.77 -17.27 15.78
C LEU A 339 16.00 -17.88 15.08
N LYS A 340 17.18 -17.91 15.72
CA LYS A 340 18.38 -18.57 15.18
C LYS A 340 18.16 -20.06 14.92
N LYS A 341 17.52 -20.79 15.86
CA LYS A 341 17.18 -22.21 15.65
C LYS A 341 16.19 -22.39 14.47
N ASN A 342 15.20 -21.53 14.32
CA ASN A 342 14.26 -21.59 13.20
C ASN A 342 14.91 -21.26 11.85
N VAL A 343 15.77 -20.23 11.80
CA VAL A 343 16.54 -19.89 10.59
C VAL A 343 17.45 -21.05 10.17
N CYS A 344 18.16 -21.66 11.13
CA CYS A 344 18.98 -22.85 10.85
C CYS A 344 18.13 -24.00 10.28
N LYS A 345 17.02 -24.38 10.93
CA LYS A 345 16.10 -25.42 10.42
C LYS A 345 15.60 -25.13 8.99
N LEU A 346 15.24 -23.88 8.69
CA LEU A 346 14.80 -23.47 7.36
C LEU A 346 15.94 -23.55 6.33
N GLN A 347 17.17 -23.19 6.71
CA GLN A 347 18.35 -23.35 5.86
C GLN A 347 18.67 -24.83 5.58
N THR A 348 18.56 -25.72 6.57
CA THR A 348 18.72 -27.17 6.38
C THR A 348 17.65 -27.72 5.43
N ALA A 349 16.39 -27.33 5.62
CA ALA A 349 15.30 -27.73 4.73
C ALA A 349 15.52 -27.23 3.28
N ILE A 350 15.93 -25.97 3.10
CA ILE A 350 16.28 -25.42 1.77
C ILE A 350 17.44 -26.19 1.14
N LYS A 351 18.45 -26.63 1.91
CA LYS A 351 19.55 -27.48 1.42
C LYS A 351 19.03 -28.83 0.94
N MET A 352 18.25 -29.54 1.77
CA MET A 352 17.61 -30.82 1.39
C MET A 352 16.71 -30.71 0.15
N TYR A 353 15.91 -29.64 0.02
CA TYR A 353 15.08 -29.44 -1.15
C TYR A 353 15.91 -29.12 -2.41
N ARG A 354 17.00 -28.36 -2.29
CA ARG A 354 17.95 -28.14 -3.41
C ARG A 354 18.62 -29.43 -3.84
N GLU A 355 19.02 -30.27 -2.90
CA GLU A 355 19.62 -31.60 -3.16
C GLU A 355 18.61 -32.51 -3.87
N LYS A 356 17.36 -32.58 -3.39
CA LYS A 356 16.27 -33.31 -4.07
C LYS A 356 15.93 -32.76 -5.46
N CYS A 357 16.07 -31.46 -5.68
CA CYS A 357 15.90 -30.86 -7.01
C CYS A 357 17.09 -31.12 -7.94
N ALA A 358 18.31 -31.26 -7.41
CA ALA A 358 19.50 -31.62 -8.19
C ALA A 358 19.49 -33.11 -8.58
N SER A 359 18.95 -33.99 -7.74
CA SER A 359 18.78 -35.42 -8.04
C SER A 359 17.58 -35.74 -8.96
N LEU A 360 16.81 -34.75 -9.41
CA LEU A 360 15.66 -34.97 -10.30
C LEU A 360 16.12 -35.02 -11.77
N THR A 361 16.52 -36.22 -12.20
CA THR A 361 16.86 -36.55 -13.58
C THR A 361 15.71 -36.23 -14.54
N SER A 362 16.04 -35.88 -15.79
CA SER A 362 15.08 -35.55 -16.86
C SER A 362 13.99 -36.62 -17.06
N LYS A 363 14.33 -37.91 -16.89
CA LYS A 363 13.42 -39.06 -17.01
C LYS A 363 12.23 -38.96 -16.03
N ASN A 364 12.49 -38.65 -14.76
CA ASN A 364 11.47 -38.51 -13.71
C ASN A 364 10.53 -37.33 -14.03
N ILE A 365 11.07 -36.25 -14.61
CA ILE A 365 10.28 -35.09 -15.02
C ILE A 365 9.34 -35.47 -16.19
N THR A 366 9.81 -36.24 -17.18
CA THR A 366 8.94 -36.72 -18.27
C THR A 366 7.83 -37.67 -17.80
N GLU A 367 8.07 -38.49 -16.77
CA GLU A 367 7.08 -39.40 -16.19
C GLU A 367 6.04 -38.68 -15.31
N ILE A 368 6.40 -37.54 -14.71
CA ILE A 368 5.43 -36.65 -14.05
C ILE A 368 4.60 -35.90 -15.10
N ILE A 369 5.22 -35.50 -16.22
CA ILE A 369 4.54 -34.80 -17.32
C ILE A 369 3.53 -35.70 -18.04
N SER A 370 3.83 -36.99 -18.27
CA SER A 370 2.91 -37.89 -19.00
C SER A 370 1.54 -38.06 -18.34
N LYS A 371 1.45 -37.79 -17.03
CA LYS A 371 0.21 -37.83 -16.23
C LYS A 371 -0.68 -36.58 -16.42
N LEU A 372 -0.24 -35.59 -17.20
CA LEU A 372 -0.99 -34.37 -17.53
C LEU A 372 -1.62 -34.44 -18.95
N PRO A 373 -2.76 -33.76 -19.20
CA PRO A 373 -3.32 -33.61 -20.54
C PRO A 373 -2.31 -33.01 -21.55
N LEU A 374 -2.38 -33.45 -22.81
CA LEU A 374 -1.37 -33.16 -23.85
C LEU A 374 -0.99 -31.67 -23.96
N GLN A 375 -1.97 -30.77 -23.97
CA GLN A 375 -1.74 -29.32 -24.04
C GLN A 375 -1.00 -28.77 -22.81
N GLN A 376 -1.28 -29.34 -21.62
CA GLN A 376 -0.57 -28.97 -20.39
C GLN A 376 0.86 -29.51 -20.40
N GLN A 377 1.09 -30.68 -20.99
CA GLN A 377 2.46 -31.19 -21.21
C GLN A 377 3.28 -30.21 -22.06
N GLU A 378 2.74 -29.77 -23.20
CA GLU A 378 3.45 -28.85 -24.10
C GLU A 378 3.65 -27.46 -23.50
N ALA A 379 2.68 -26.95 -22.75
CA ALA A 379 2.82 -25.73 -21.96
C ALA A 379 3.97 -25.84 -20.94
N PHE A 380 4.04 -26.96 -20.20
CA PHE A 380 5.03 -27.17 -19.15
C PHE A 380 6.44 -27.46 -19.71
N LYS A 381 6.55 -28.28 -20.77
CA LYS A 381 7.79 -28.47 -21.55
C LYS A 381 8.32 -27.13 -22.06
N SER A 382 7.45 -26.27 -22.60
CA SER A 382 7.82 -24.92 -23.06
C SER A 382 8.26 -24.00 -21.91
N CYS A 383 7.65 -24.10 -20.73
CA CYS A 383 8.09 -23.36 -19.54
C CYS A 383 9.45 -23.85 -19.00
N ILE A 384 9.72 -25.16 -19.03
CA ILE A 384 11.06 -25.70 -18.71
C ILE A 384 12.10 -25.22 -19.72
N ALA A 385 11.79 -25.25 -21.02
CA ALA A 385 12.68 -24.75 -22.07
C ALA A 385 12.97 -23.25 -21.87
N ALA A 386 11.95 -22.45 -21.56
CA ALA A 386 12.11 -21.03 -21.24
C ALA A 386 12.99 -20.79 -20.00
N ALA A 387 12.88 -21.62 -18.96
CA ALA A 387 13.64 -21.49 -17.73
C ALA A 387 15.11 -21.95 -17.85
N LYS A 388 15.45 -22.76 -18.86
CA LYS A 388 16.82 -23.24 -19.11
C LYS A 388 17.70 -22.26 -19.90
N ILE A 389 17.11 -21.26 -20.56
CA ILE A 389 17.85 -20.36 -21.47
C ILE A 389 18.17 -19.05 -20.73
N SER A 390 19.44 -18.62 -20.80
CA SER A 390 19.93 -17.40 -20.15
C SER A 390 19.41 -16.10 -20.79
N SER A 391 19.11 -16.13 -22.08
CA SER A 391 18.58 -15.01 -22.87
C SER A 391 17.09 -15.17 -23.20
N VAL A 392 16.35 -14.07 -23.26
CA VAL A 392 14.97 -14.05 -23.78
C VAL A 392 14.94 -14.28 -25.30
N HIS A 393 16.04 -13.98 -25.99
CA HIS A 393 16.23 -14.17 -27.42
C HIS A 393 16.97 -15.48 -27.68
N GLY A 394 16.29 -16.46 -28.28
CA GLY A 394 16.85 -17.78 -28.61
C GLY A 394 15.90 -18.96 -28.42
N MET A 395 14.83 -18.80 -27.62
CA MET A 395 13.91 -19.91 -27.34
C MET A 395 13.15 -20.38 -28.59
N ARG A 396 13.27 -21.68 -28.89
CA ARG A 396 12.51 -22.39 -29.93
C ARG A 396 11.30 -23.07 -29.29
N TYR A 397 10.11 -22.83 -29.84
CA TYR A 397 8.84 -23.40 -29.38
C TYR A 397 8.50 -24.64 -30.22
N ASN A 398 7.83 -25.64 -29.61
CA ASN A 398 7.27 -26.77 -30.36
C ASN A 398 6.14 -26.29 -31.30
N THR A 399 6.02 -26.86 -32.50
CA THR A 399 4.98 -26.50 -33.49
C THR A 399 3.57 -26.67 -32.92
N TYR A 400 3.31 -27.78 -32.22
CA TYR A 400 2.05 -28.03 -31.52
C TYR A 400 1.70 -26.93 -30.51
N TRP A 401 2.69 -26.49 -29.72
CA TRP A 401 2.49 -25.38 -28.78
C TRP A 401 2.30 -24.03 -29.48
N VAL A 402 2.95 -23.80 -30.63
CA VAL A 402 2.71 -22.63 -31.48
C VAL A 402 1.28 -22.62 -32.03
N TYR A 403 0.72 -23.77 -32.40
CA TYR A 403 -0.68 -23.88 -32.84
C TYR A 403 -1.67 -23.62 -31.68
N GLU A 404 -1.45 -24.16 -30.49
CA GLU A 404 -2.26 -23.80 -29.31
C GLU A 404 -2.16 -22.30 -28.97
N CYS A 405 -0.95 -21.72 -29.05
CA CYS A 405 -0.75 -20.28 -28.91
C CYS A 405 -1.52 -19.46 -29.97
N LEU A 406 -1.61 -19.97 -31.21
CA LEU A 406 -2.38 -19.36 -32.28
C LEU A 406 -3.89 -19.45 -32.01
N LEU A 407 -4.40 -20.60 -31.55
CA LEU A 407 -5.80 -20.78 -31.15
C LEU A 407 -6.19 -19.84 -29.98
N ILE A 408 -5.33 -19.70 -28.96
CA ILE A 408 -5.54 -18.75 -27.85
C ILE A 408 -5.56 -17.31 -28.37
N ARG A 409 -4.67 -16.94 -29.30
CA ARG A 409 -4.67 -15.62 -29.95
C ARG A 409 -5.94 -15.35 -30.75
N ILE A 410 -6.43 -16.34 -31.50
CA ILE A 410 -7.67 -16.24 -32.30
C ILE A 410 -8.86 -16.01 -31.35
N LYS A 411 -8.97 -16.82 -30.29
CA LYS A 411 -10.04 -16.67 -29.27
C LYS A 411 -9.98 -15.34 -28.52
N SER A 412 -8.79 -14.85 -28.16
CA SER A 412 -8.60 -13.49 -27.62
C SER A 412 -7.15 -13.02 -27.66
N ARG A 413 -6.85 -12.11 -28.59
CA ARG A 413 -5.57 -11.38 -28.63
C ARG A 413 -5.26 -10.65 -27.31
N LYS A 414 -6.28 -10.09 -26.64
CA LYS A 414 -6.10 -9.39 -25.35
C LYS A 414 -5.68 -10.36 -24.23
N ALA A 415 -6.28 -11.54 -24.16
CA ALA A 415 -5.88 -12.57 -23.19
C ALA A 415 -4.47 -13.11 -23.50
N TYR A 416 -4.19 -13.39 -24.77
CA TYR A 416 -2.85 -13.84 -25.20
C TYR A 416 -1.75 -12.82 -24.84
N GLU A 417 -1.96 -11.54 -25.16
CA GLU A 417 -1.04 -10.48 -24.78
C GLU A 417 -0.88 -10.32 -23.27
N HIS A 418 -1.96 -10.48 -22.49
CA HIS A 418 -1.89 -10.44 -21.02
C HIS A 418 -1.04 -11.59 -20.46
N LEU A 419 -1.34 -12.84 -20.83
CA LEU A 419 -0.60 -14.02 -20.40
C LEU A 419 0.90 -13.90 -20.72
N ARG A 420 1.23 -13.38 -21.91
CA ARG A 420 2.60 -13.15 -22.36
C ARG A 420 3.29 -12.01 -21.61
N LYS A 421 2.64 -10.84 -21.50
CA LYS A 421 3.21 -9.63 -20.85
C LYS A 421 3.49 -9.86 -19.36
N HIS A 422 2.62 -10.61 -18.67
CA HIS A 422 2.81 -11.00 -17.27
C HIS A 422 3.67 -12.26 -17.07
N LYS A 423 4.22 -12.85 -18.15
CA LYS A 423 5.04 -14.09 -18.12
C LYS A 423 4.37 -15.26 -17.39
N ILE A 424 3.04 -15.38 -17.51
CA ILE A 424 2.24 -16.44 -16.87
C ILE A 424 2.49 -17.79 -17.58
N LEU A 425 2.76 -17.75 -18.89
CA LEU A 425 3.16 -18.90 -19.70
C LEU A 425 4.30 -18.49 -20.65
N ALA A 426 5.09 -19.48 -21.07
CA ALA A 426 6.09 -19.34 -22.14
C ALA A 426 5.38 -19.20 -23.50
N LEU A 427 5.10 -17.97 -23.94
CA LEU A 427 4.33 -17.66 -25.15
C LEU A 427 5.16 -16.90 -26.21
N PRO A 428 5.14 -17.34 -27.49
CA PRO A 428 5.87 -16.70 -28.59
C PRO A 428 5.48 -15.23 -28.83
N SER A 429 6.31 -14.49 -29.57
CA SER A 429 5.95 -13.12 -29.96
C SER A 429 4.79 -13.11 -30.96
N ILE A 430 4.06 -11.98 -31.04
CA ILE A 430 2.97 -11.80 -32.02
C ILE A 430 3.53 -11.96 -33.45
N ASP A 431 4.76 -11.50 -33.67
CA ASP A 431 5.52 -11.57 -34.93
C ASP A 431 5.93 -13.01 -35.25
N THR A 432 6.20 -13.82 -34.22
CA THR A 432 6.41 -15.27 -34.38
C THR A 432 5.12 -15.96 -34.78
N LEU A 433 3.99 -15.67 -34.13
CA LEU A 433 2.69 -16.18 -34.60
C LEU A 433 2.34 -15.66 -36.01
N ASN A 434 2.64 -14.39 -36.33
CA ASN A 434 2.47 -13.84 -37.67
C ASN A 434 3.31 -14.60 -38.70
N ARG A 435 4.57 -14.99 -38.39
CA ARG A 435 5.40 -15.81 -39.28
C ARG A 435 4.84 -17.21 -39.56
N TYR A 436 3.99 -17.76 -38.69
CA TYR A 436 3.27 -19.00 -38.97
C TYR A 436 2.00 -18.76 -39.80
N ILE A 437 1.20 -17.75 -39.46
CA ILE A 437 0.03 -17.33 -40.27
C ILE A 437 0.47 -16.97 -41.70
N ASN A 438 1.59 -16.25 -41.85
CA ASN A 438 2.16 -15.81 -43.14
C ASN A 438 2.66 -16.95 -44.04
N LYS A 439 2.69 -18.21 -43.57
CA LYS A 439 2.95 -19.40 -44.40
C LYS A 439 1.68 -20.01 -45.00
N MET A 440 0.51 -19.68 -44.45
CA MET A 440 -0.77 -20.09 -45.01
C MET A 440 -1.06 -19.15 -46.19
N ASP A 441 -1.46 -19.71 -47.34
CA ASP A 441 -1.92 -18.85 -48.42
C ASP A 441 -3.31 -18.27 -48.09
N SER A 442 -3.52 -17.04 -48.53
CA SER A 442 -4.72 -16.23 -48.29
C SER A 442 -5.07 -15.44 -49.56
N GLY A 443 -5.13 -16.14 -50.70
CA GLY A 443 -5.80 -15.63 -51.90
C GLY A 443 -7.32 -15.75 -51.79
N TYR A 444 -8.02 -15.40 -52.86
CA TYR A 444 -9.41 -15.78 -53.06
C TYR A 444 -9.48 -17.14 -53.80
N GLY A 445 -10.67 -17.74 -53.89
CA GLY A 445 -10.92 -18.98 -54.61
C GLY A 445 -10.78 -20.27 -53.80
N PHE A 446 -10.64 -21.39 -54.52
CA PHE A 446 -10.60 -22.75 -53.97
C PHE A 446 -9.20 -23.11 -53.43
N HIS A 447 -9.05 -23.12 -52.11
CA HIS A 447 -7.78 -23.47 -51.48
C HIS A 447 -7.52 -24.99 -51.51
N ARG A 448 -6.65 -25.45 -52.43
CA ARG A 448 -6.25 -26.87 -52.57
C ARG A 448 -5.91 -27.55 -51.24
N GLY A 449 -5.17 -26.88 -50.35
CA GLY A 449 -4.81 -27.40 -49.03
C GLY A 449 -5.98 -27.65 -48.07
N ILE A 450 -7.15 -27.02 -48.27
CA ILE A 450 -8.39 -27.34 -47.54
C ILE A 450 -8.96 -28.65 -48.07
N PHE A 451 -9.04 -28.82 -49.39
CA PHE A 451 -9.53 -30.06 -50.02
C PHE A 451 -8.62 -31.27 -49.72
N GLU A 452 -7.30 -31.09 -49.72
CA GLU A 452 -6.36 -32.12 -49.26
C GLU A 452 -6.54 -32.51 -47.79
N LEU A 453 -6.87 -31.54 -46.92
CA LEU A 453 -7.15 -31.81 -45.50
C LEU A 453 -8.52 -32.48 -45.31
N LEU A 454 -9.53 -32.09 -46.09
CA LEU A 454 -10.83 -32.75 -46.14
C LEU A 454 -10.65 -34.21 -46.60
N LYS A 455 -9.90 -34.45 -47.67
CA LYS A 455 -9.61 -35.81 -48.19
C LYS A 455 -8.88 -36.72 -47.19
N LYS A 456 -8.13 -36.15 -46.24
CA LYS A 456 -7.51 -36.90 -45.13
C LYS A 456 -8.47 -37.18 -43.98
N LYS A 457 -9.52 -36.37 -43.80
CA LYS A 457 -10.60 -36.61 -42.83
C LYS A 457 -11.65 -37.59 -43.37
N SER A 458 -11.97 -37.54 -44.66
CA SER A 458 -13.00 -38.41 -45.26
C SER A 458 -12.67 -39.90 -45.19
N SER A 459 -11.39 -40.27 -45.07
CA SER A 459 -10.93 -41.64 -44.79
C SER A 459 -11.12 -42.10 -43.34
N GLU A 460 -11.27 -41.18 -42.39
CA GLU A 460 -11.52 -41.47 -40.96
C GLU A 460 -13.03 -41.38 -40.60
N MET A 461 -13.86 -40.90 -41.52
CA MET A 461 -15.29 -40.62 -41.32
C MET A 461 -16.19 -41.60 -42.06
N SER A 462 -17.30 -42.00 -41.43
CA SER A 462 -18.34 -42.83 -42.05
C SER A 462 -19.09 -42.07 -43.15
N ILE A 463 -19.79 -42.79 -44.04
CA ILE A 463 -20.41 -42.22 -45.25
C ILE A 463 -21.43 -41.13 -44.88
N GLU A 464 -22.20 -41.36 -43.81
CA GLU A 464 -23.31 -40.53 -43.33
C GLU A 464 -22.80 -39.18 -42.81
N GLN A 465 -21.65 -39.17 -42.14
CA GLN A 465 -20.98 -37.97 -41.64
C GLN A 465 -20.34 -37.12 -42.75
N ARG A 466 -20.23 -37.68 -43.97
CA ARG A 466 -19.69 -37.01 -45.15
C ARG A 466 -20.77 -36.47 -46.08
N ARG A 467 -22.05 -36.78 -45.84
CA ARG A 467 -23.20 -36.21 -46.57
C ARG A 467 -23.58 -34.85 -46.02
N GLY A 468 -23.87 -33.88 -46.88
CA GLY A 468 -24.18 -32.52 -46.46
C GLY A 468 -24.66 -31.59 -47.56
N VAL A 469 -24.70 -30.31 -47.21
CA VAL A 469 -25.17 -29.22 -48.05
C VAL A 469 -24.08 -28.18 -48.27
N ILE A 470 -24.14 -27.50 -49.41
CA ILE A 470 -23.40 -26.26 -49.65
C ILE A 470 -24.29 -25.08 -49.23
N LEU A 471 -23.74 -24.17 -48.43
CA LEU A 471 -24.32 -22.88 -48.07
C LEU A 471 -23.60 -21.77 -48.83
N ILE A 472 -24.35 -20.82 -49.40
CA ILE A 472 -23.83 -19.71 -50.20
C ILE A 472 -24.44 -18.41 -49.67
N ASP A 473 -23.59 -17.43 -49.32
CA ASP A 473 -24.01 -16.09 -48.89
C ASP A 473 -22.99 -15.03 -49.32
N GLU A 474 -23.46 -13.78 -49.47
CA GLU A 474 -22.65 -12.62 -49.86
C GLU A 474 -22.64 -11.54 -48.74
N MET A 475 -21.48 -11.32 -48.13
CA MET A 475 -21.33 -10.29 -47.10
C MET A 475 -20.81 -8.98 -47.67
N LYS A 476 -21.47 -7.84 -47.39
CA LYS A 476 -20.96 -6.51 -47.76
C LYS A 476 -19.63 -6.22 -47.05
N VAL A 477 -18.61 -5.80 -47.81
CA VAL A 477 -17.29 -5.41 -47.29
C VAL A 477 -16.93 -3.97 -47.69
N GLY A 478 -16.02 -3.36 -46.94
CA GLY A 478 -15.54 -2.01 -47.23
C GLY A 478 -14.50 -2.00 -48.35
N GLU A 479 -14.71 -1.19 -49.39
CA GLU A 479 -13.82 -1.07 -50.54
C GLU A 479 -12.43 -0.52 -50.15
N ALA A 480 -11.43 -1.39 -50.12
CA ALA A 480 -10.05 -1.02 -49.82
C ALA A 480 -9.07 -1.80 -50.70
N VAL A 481 -8.10 -1.10 -51.30
CA VAL A 481 -7.00 -1.72 -52.05
C VAL A 481 -5.73 -1.65 -51.22
N LYS A 482 -5.00 -2.75 -51.15
CA LYS A 482 -3.77 -2.89 -50.35
C LYS A 482 -2.71 -3.68 -51.11
N PHE A 483 -1.48 -3.19 -51.11
CA PHE A 483 -0.34 -3.96 -51.60
C PHE A 483 0.05 -5.06 -50.59
N ASP A 484 0.05 -6.34 -51.02
CA ASP A 484 0.70 -7.42 -50.27
C ASP A 484 2.17 -7.51 -50.69
N THR A 485 3.05 -7.00 -49.82
CA THR A 485 4.50 -6.99 -50.02
C THR A 485 5.12 -8.39 -50.14
N LYS A 486 4.40 -9.47 -49.80
CA LYS A 486 4.88 -10.86 -50.02
C LYS A 486 4.55 -11.39 -51.40
N LYS A 487 3.32 -11.14 -51.88
CA LYS A 487 2.86 -11.56 -53.21
C LYS A 487 3.28 -10.59 -54.32
N LEU A 488 3.75 -9.39 -53.95
CA LEU A 488 4.00 -8.25 -54.84
C LEU A 488 2.78 -7.91 -55.73
N LYS A 489 1.57 -8.09 -55.16
CA LYS A 489 0.29 -7.88 -55.82
C LYS A 489 -0.58 -6.91 -55.04
N MET A 490 -1.40 -6.16 -55.77
CA MET A 490 -2.48 -5.36 -55.19
C MET A 490 -3.68 -6.27 -54.92
N VAL A 491 -4.19 -6.24 -53.69
CA VAL A 491 -5.32 -7.04 -53.19
C VAL A 491 -6.48 -6.08 -52.89
N GLY A 492 -7.73 -6.51 -53.13
CA GLY A 492 -8.93 -5.69 -52.95
C GLY A 492 -9.63 -5.28 -54.26
N PHE A 493 -9.09 -5.73 -55.41
CA PHE A 493 -9.82 -5.77 -56.67
C PHE A 493 -10.73 -7.01 -56.74
N THR A 494 -11.66 -7.02 -57.69
CA THR A 494 -12.59 -8.13 -57.93
C THR A 494 -11.82 -9.40 -58.30
N ASP A 495 -12.09 -10.50 -57.60
CA ASP A 495 -11.47 -11.80 -57.79
C ASP A 495 -12.52 -12.90 -57.58
N LEU A 496 -13.03 -13.39 -58.71
CA LEU A 496 -13.95 -14.52 -58.87
C LEU A 496 -13.21 -15.73 -59.49
N GLY A 497 -11.89 -15.82 -59.32
CA GLY A 497 -11.05 -16.81 -59.99
C GLY A 497 -11.04 -16.65 -61.51
N GLU A 498 -11.01 -17.76 -62.24
CA GLU A 498 -10.93 -17.79 -63.71
C GLU A 498 -12.16 -17.17 -64.39
N HIS A 499 -13.30 -17.09 -63.69
CA HIS A 499 -14.54 -16.47 -64.18
C HIS A 499 -14.60 -14.94 -63.97
N THR A 500 -13.50 -14.29 -63.54
CA THR A 500 -13.46 -12.83 -63.36
C THR A 500 -13.41 -12.11 -64.70
N SER A 501 -14.53 -11.51 -65.12
CA SER A 501 -14.60 -10.76 -66.39
C SER A 501 -13.56 -9.62 -66.44
N LEU A 502 -12.93 -9.41 -67.60
CA LEU A 502 -11.85 -8.43 -67.80
C LEU A 502 -12.22 -7.02 -67.31
N HIS A 503 -13.47 -6.60 -67.54
CA HIS A 503 -14.03 -5.31 -67.10
C HIS A 503 -14.23 -5.19 -65.57
N GLN A 504 -14.26 -6.31 -64.83
CA GLN A 504 -14.34 -6.32 -63.36
C GLN A 504 -12.96 -6.39 -62.68
N GLN A 505 -11.93 -6.95 -63.33
CA GLN A 505 -10.59 -7.15 -62.73
C GLN A 505 -9.94 -5.84 -62.22
N SER A 506 -10.29 -4.68 -62.78
CA SER A 506 -9.81 -3.36 -62.34
C SER A 506 -10.69 -2.69 -61.27
N LYS A 507 -11.85 -3.27 -60.93
CA LYS A 507 -12.84 -2.69 -60.00
C LYS A 507 -12.61 -3.19 -58.58
N LYS A 508 -12.67 -2.28 -57.60
CA LYS A 508 -12.54 -2.59 -56.16
C LYS A 508 -13.71 -3.45 -55.71
N GLY A 509 -13.44 -4.62 -55.13
CA GLY A 509 -14.51 -5.48 -54.63
C GLY A 509 -15.19 -4.91 -53.38
N ASP A 510 -16.49 -5.13 -53.27
CA ASP A 510 -17.35 -4.59 -52.21
C ASP A 510 -18.31 -5.62 -51.59
N HIS A 511 -18.33 -6.87 -52.08
CA HIS A 511 -18.98 -8.00 -51.41
C HIS A 511 -18.05 -9.22 -51.38
N GLY A 512 -18.05 -9.96 -50.28
CA GLY A 512 -17.36 -11.24 -50.14
C GLY A 512 -18.35 -12.38 -50.31
N LEU A 513 -18.26 -13.12 -51.41
CA LEU A 513 -19.02 -14.34 -51.66
C LEU A 513 -18.32 -15.50 -50.94
N VAL A 514 -19.01 -16.15 -50.00
CA VAL A 514 -18.43 -17.26 -49.22
C VAL A 514 -19.24 -18.54 -49.44
N ILE A 515 -18.52 -19.60 -49.78
CA ILE A 515 -19.09 -20.94 -49.97
C ILE A 515 -18.67 -21.80 -48.78
N MET A 516 -19.62 -22.40 -48.08
CA MET A 516 -19.38 -23.30 -46.95
C MET A 516 -20.00 -24.67 -47.18
N PHE A 517 -19.37 -25.72 -46.64
CA PHE A 517 -19.96 -27.05 -46.53
C PHE A 517 -20.40 -27.32 -45.09
N GLN A 518 -21.61 -27.85 -44.92
CA GLN A 518 -22.15 -28.33 -43.65
C GLN A 518 -22.67 -29.77 -43.81
N PRO A 519 -22.12 -30.77 -43.09
CA PRO A 519 -22.68 -32.12 -43.07
C PRO A 519 -24.02 -32.16 -42.31
N PHE A 520 -24.89 -33.11 -42.67
CA PHE A 520 -26.10 -33.38 -41.89
C PHE A 520 -25.76 -33.97 -40.52
N GLN A 521 -24.84 -34.95 -40.48
CA GLN A 521 -24.39 -35.59 -39.25
C GLN A 521 -23.06 -34.99 -38.76
N GLY A 522 -23.11 -33.76 -38.25
CA GLY A 522 -21.97 -33.12 -37.61
C GLY A 522 -22.32 -31.75 -37.00
N ARG A 523 -21.57 -31.35 -35.97
CA ARG A 523 -21.64 -29.99 -35.39
C ARG A 523 -20.43 -29.15 -35.81
N TRP A 524 -20.16 -29.13 -37.11
CA TRP A 524 -19.12 -28.30 -37.73
C TRP A 524 -19.59 -27.76 -39.08
N VAL A 525 -18.97 -26.66 -39.51
CA VAL A 525 -19.13 -26.03 -40.83
C VAL A 525 -17.74 -25.63 -41.29
N GLN A 526 -17.45 -25.76 -42.58
CA GLN A 526 -16.16 -25.39 -43.17
C GLN A 526 -16.37 -24.44 -44.34
N ALA A 527 -15.81 -23.24 -44.29
CA ALA A 527 -15.65 -22.42 -45.49
C ALA A 527 -14.66 -23.09 -46.44
N VAL A 528 -15.08 -23.35 -47.67
CA VAL A 528 -14.30 -24.08 -48.69
C VAL A 528 -13.78 -23.17 -49.80
N ALA A 529 -14.45 -22.03 -50.02
CA ALA A 529 -13.98 -20.96 -50.89
C ALA A 529 -14.46 -19.58 -50.39
N CYS A 530 -13.73 -18.55 -50.80
CA CYS A 530 -14.05 -17.15 -50.55
C CYS A 530 -13.64 -16.34 -51.78
N PHE A 531 -14.57 -15.58 -52.35
CA PHE A 531 -14.37 -14.75 -53.54
C PHE A 531 -14.73 -13.30 -53.23
N LEU A 532 -14.23 -12.37 -54.04
CA LEU A 532 -14.44 -10.93 -53.86
C LEU A 532 -15.12 -10.36 -55.11
N SER A 533 -16.42 -10.02 -55.02
CA SER A 533 -17.22 -9.49 -56.12
C SER A 533 -17.32 -7.95 -56.10
N LYS A 534 -17.62 -7.35 -57.25
CA LYS A 534 -18.16 -5.98 -57.36
C LYS A 534 -19.65 -6.06 -57.65
N GLY A 535 -20.47 -5.60 -56.71
CA GLY A 535 -21.88 -5.98 -56.65
C GLY A 535 -22.05 -7.46 -56.35
N CYS A 536 -23.27 -7.95 -56.51
CA CYS A 536 -23.56 -9.38 -56.41
C CYS A 536 -23.04 -10.14 -57.64
N ALA A 537 -22.59 -11.37 -57.46
CA ALA A 537 -22.05 -12.17 -58.56
C ALA A 537 -23.16 -12.55 -59.57
N ALA A 538 -22.82 -12.56 -60.86
CA ALA A 538 -23.78 -12.94 -61.91
C ALA A 538 -24.17 -14.42 -61.80
N GLY A 539 -25.45 -14.76 -62.04
CA GLY A 539 -25.96 -16.12 -61.88
C GLY A 539 -25.23 -17.19 -62.69
N THR A 540 -24.68 -16.84 -63.85
CA THR A 540 -23.83 -17.70 -64.68
C THR A 540 -22.45 -17.97 -64.05
N VAL A 541 -21.81 -16.93 -63.49
CA VAL A 541 -20.54 -17.08 -62.75
C VAL A 541 -20.76 -17.90 -61.48
N LEU A 542 -21.84 -17.64 -60.75
CA LEU A 542 -22.23 -18.44 -59.59
C LEU A 542 -22.44 -19.92 -59.98
N HIS A 543 -23.15 -20.21 -61.07
CA HIS A 543 -23.36 -21.58 -61.54
C HIS A 543 -22.02 -22.32 -61.76
N HIS A 544 -21.06 -21.70 -62.45
CA HIS A 544 -19.73 -22.32 -62.65
C HIS A 544 -18.97 -22.53 -61.33
N LEU A 545 -18.97 -21.54 -60.42
CA LEU A 545 -18.30 -21.65 -59.12
C LEU A 545 -18.93 -22.75 -58.23
N ILE A 546 -20.25 -22.90 -58.24
CA ILE A 546 -20.93 -23.96 -57.48
C ILE A 546 -20.69 -25.34 -58.11
N MET A 547 -20.68 -25.44 -59.45
CA MET A 547 -20.28 -26.66 -60.15
C MET A 547 -18.85 -27.10 -59.79
N GLU A 548 -17.87 -26.18 -59.81
CA GLU A 548 -16.50 -26.49 -59.39
C GLU A 548 -16.45 -26.93 -57.92
N CYS A 549 -17.16 -26.23 -57.03
CA CYS A 549 -17.22 -26.55 -55.61
C CYS A 549 -17.75 -27.96 -55.33
N ILE A 550 -18.83 -28.38 -56.01
CA ILE A 550 -19.40 -29.73 -55.90
C ILE A 550 -18.36 -30.77 -56.35
N LEU A 551 -17.77 -30.58 -57.54
CA LEU A 551 -16.76 -31.50 -58.08
C LEU A 551 -15.51 -31.61 -57.19
N LEU A 552 -15.10 -30.54 -56.52
CA LEU A 552 -13.96 -30.55 -55.59
C LEU A 552 -14.29 -31.23 -54.24
N LEU A 553 -15.51 -31.06 -53.71
CA LEU A 553 -15.96 -31.76 -52.49
C LEU A 553 -16.09 -33.28 -52.73
N GLU A 554 -16.70 -33.67 -53.84
CA GLU A 554 -16.88 -35.07 -54.24
C GLU A 554 -15.52 -35.78 -54.46
N LYS A 555 -14.57 -35.13 -55.15
CA LYS A 555 -13.17 -35.60 -55.30
C LYS A 555 -12.40 -35.68 -53.95
N SER A 556 -12.92 -35.02 -52.92
CA SER A 556 -12.41 -35.04 -51.55
C SER A 556 -13.16 -36.01 -50.63
N GLY A 557 -14.12 -36.78 -51.15
CA GLY A 557 -14.89 -37.79 -50.41
C GLY A 557 -16.06 -37.24 -49.57
N PHE A 558 -16.48 -36.00 -49.82
CA PHE A 558 -17.68 -35.39 -49.22
C PHE A 558 -18.81 -35.33 -50.25
N PHE A 559 -20.00 -35.76 -49.84
CA PHE A 559 -21.15 -35.87 -50.73
C PHE A 559 -22.06 -34.66 -50.59
N VAL A 560 -22.37 -34.00 -51.70
CA VAL A 560 -23.25 -32.83 -51.74
C VAL A 560 -24.65 -33.25 -52.18
N ASP A 561 -25.61 -33.13 -51.27
CA ASP A 561 -27.00 -33.49 -51.53
C ASP A 561 -27.91 -32.28 -51.78
N ALA A 562 -27.54 -31.10 -51.27
CA ALA A 562 -28.27 -29.86 -51.58
C ALA A 562 -27.39 -28.61 -51.66
N VAL A 563 -27.87 -27.61 -52.39
CA VAL A 563 -27.35 -26.24 -52.44
C VAL A 563 -28.38 -25.31 -51.79
N ILE A 564 -27.93 -24.47 -50.85
CA ILE A 564 -28.78 -23.51 -50.15
C ILE A 564 -28.32 -22.08 -50.45
N THR A 565 -29.24 -21.25 -50.94
CA THR A 565 -29.03 -19.81 -51.19
C THR A 565 -30.09 -18.97 -50.50
N ASP A 566 -29.90 -17.65 -50.47
CA ASP A 566 -31.02 -16.73 -50.26
C ASP A 566 -31.98 -16.71 -51.48
N GLY A 567 -33.01 -15.85 -51.41
CA GLY A 567 -34.02 -15.71 -52.47
C GLY A 567 -33.69 -14.69 -53.57
N ALA A 568 -32.47 -14.15 -53.66
CA ALA A 568 -32.15 -13.06 -54.58
C ALA A 568 -32.16 -13.44 -56.07
N SER A 569 -32.34 -12.45 -56.95
CA SER A 569 -32.56 -12.68 -58.39
C SER A 569 -31.38 -13.33 -59.11
N TRP A 570 -30.14 -13.02 -58.72
CA TRP A 570 -28.94 -13.68 -59.25
C TRP A 570 -28.83 -15.15 -58.81
N ASN A 571 -29.21 -15.45 -57.57
CA ASN A 571 -29.29 -16.82 -57.06
C ASN A 571 -30.42 -17.60 -57.75
N ARG A 572 -31.59 -17.00 -57.98
CA ARG A 572 -32.66 -17.62 -58.79
C ARG A 572 -32.23 -17.87 -60.24
N ASN A 573 -31.51 -16.93 -60.89
CA ASN A 573 -30.94 -17.16 -62.22
C ASN A 573 -29.94 -18.34 -62.19
N MET A 574 -29.06 -18.44 -61.18
CA MET A 574 -28.19 -19.61 -61.01
C MET A 574 -29.00 -20.91 -60.96
N TRP A 575 -30.10 -20.98 -60.20
CA TRP A 575 -30.96 -22.17 -60.16
C TRP A 575 -31.52 -22.52 -61.55
N THR A 576 -31.95 -21.52 -62.33
CA THR A 576 -32.39 -21.72 -63.72
C THR A 576 -31.26 -22.25 -64.61
N GLN A 577 -30.01 -21.79 -64.45
CA GLN A 577 -28.85 -22.34 -65.19
C GLN A 577 -28.56 -23.81 -64.83
N PHE A 578 -28.92 -24.27 -63.63
CA PHE A 578 -28.89 -25.68 -63.25
C PHE A 578 -30.05 -26.51 -63.85
N GLY A 579 -31.09 -25.87 -64.40
CA GLY A 579 -32.31 -26.54 -64.89
C GLY A 579 -33.35 -26.80 -63.80
N VAL A 580 -33.35 -26.01 -62.72
CA VAL A 580 -34.36 -26.06 -61.64
C VAL A 580 -35.60 -25.27 -62.07
N THR A 581 -36.78 -25.85 -61.84
CA THR A 581 -38.10 -25.22 -62.06
C THR A 581 -38.96 -25.32 -60.79
N GLU A 582 -40.14 -24.69 -60.79
CA GLU A 582 -41.08 -24.75 -59.65
C GLU A 582 -41.61 -26.18 -59.42
N GLU A 583 -41.87 -26.91 -60.50
CA GLU A 583 -42.24 -28.34 -60.46
C GLU A 583 -41.04 -29.25 -60.10
N LYS A 584 -39.82 -28.84 -60.48
CA LYS A 584 -38.61 -29.66 -60.38
C LYS A 584 -37.50 -28.95 -59.59
N VAL A 585 -37.62 -29.00 -58.27
CA VAL A 585 -36.69 -28.41 -57.27
C VAL A 585 -35.35 -29.16 -57.12
N TRP A 586 -35.05 -30.12 -58.00
CA TRP A 586 -33.83 -30.97 -57.96
C TRP A 586 -33.31 -31.26 -59.36
N VAL A 587 -32.01 -31.55 -59.45
CA VAL A 587 -31.32 -31.89 -60.70
C VAL A 587 -30.53 -33.19 -60.54
N THR A 588 -30.17 -33.85 -61.65
CA THR A 588 -29.28 -35.02 -61.59
C THR A 588 -27.90 -34.59 -61.10
N HIS A 589 -27.35 -35.29 -60.11
CA HIS A 589 -26.12 -34.86 -59.44
C HIS A 589 -24.89 -34.96 -60.37
N PRO A 590 -24.08 -33.90 -60.53
CA PRO A 590 -23.09 -33.80 -61.61
C PRO A 590 -21.90 -34.77 -61.51
N SER A 591 -21.68 -35.41 -60.35
CA SER A 591 -20.67 -36.49 -60.18
C SER A 591 -21.26 -37.89 -60.10
N ASP A 592 -22.59 -38.05 -60.09
CA ASP A 592 -23.24 -39.33 -59.84
C ASP A 592 -24.68 -39.33 -60.36
N ILE A 593 -24.90 -40.01 -61.49
CA ILE A 593 -26.20 -40.08 -62.18
C ILE A 593 -27.31 -40.70 -61.30
N LYS A 594 -26.95 -41.48 -60.27
CA LYS A 594 -27.92 -42.11 -59.35
C LYS A 594 -28.36 -41.19 -58.20
N ARG A 595 -27.77 -40.00 -58.05
CA ARG A 595 -28.12 -39.03 -57.01
C ARG A 595 -28.84 -37.81 -57.58
N GLN A 596 -29.63 -37.19 -56.70
CA GLN A 596 -30.31 -35.91 -56.95
C GLN A 596 -29.63 -34.83 -56.12
N LEU A 597 -29.39 -33.67 -56.72
CA LEU A 597 -28.92 -32.45 -56.08
C LEU A 597 -30.12 -31.51 -55.91
N TRP A 598 -30.47 -31.19 -54.67
CA TRP A 598 -31.64 -30.39 -54.32
C TRP A 598 -31.29 -28.89 -54.20
N PHE A 599 -32.19 -28.01 -54.61
CA PHE A 599 -32.02 -26.56 -54.47
C PHE A 599 -33.02 -26.00 -53.45
N LEU A 600 -32.48 -25.39 -52.39
CA LEU A 600 -33.24 -24.94 -51.23
C LEU A 600 -33.01 -23.44 -50.99
N SER A 601 -34.07 -22.72 -50.62
CA SER A 601 -33.98 -21.32 -50.21
C SER A 601 -33.85 -21.26 -48.69
N ASP A 602 -33.10 -20.29 -48.16
CA ASP A 602 -33.04 -20.05 -46.72
C ASP A 602 -34.44 -19.75 -46.15
N PHE A 603 -34.93 -20.65 -45.31
CA PHE A 603 -36.28 -20.62 -44.76
C PHE A 603 -36.52 -19.41 -43.83
N PRO A 604 -35.59 -19.03 -42.92
CA PRO A 604 -35.64 -17.75 -42.22
C PRO A 604 -35.80 -16.51 -43.12
N HIS A 605 -35.17 -16.47 -44.31
CA HIS A 605 -35.38 -15.41 -45.30
C HIS A 605 -36.79 -15.47 -45.93
N LEU A 606 -37.34 -16.65 -46.21
CA LEU A 606 -38.73 -16.78 -46.67
C LEU A 606 -39.73 -16.24 -45.64
N ILE A 607 -39.58 -16.58 -44.35
CA ILE A 607 -40.47 -16.10 -43.28
C ILE A 607 -40.34 -14.58 -43.07
N LYS A 608 -39.12 -14.03 -43.10
CA LYS A 608 -38.92 -12.57 -43.11
C LYS A 608 -39.63 -11.90 -44.30
N ASN A 609 -39.56 -12.50 -45.49
CA ASN A 609 -40.19 -11.96 -46.70
C ASN A 609 -41.72 -12.01 -46.61
N LEU A 610 -42.30 -13.11 -46.11
CA LEU A 610 -43.75 -13.23 -45.87
C LEU A 610 -44.26 -12.16 -44.89
N ARG A 611 -43.58 -11.99 -43.74
CA ARG A 611 -43.92 -10.90 -42.80
C ARG A 611 -43.82 -9.54 -43.48
N ASN A 612 -42.72 -9.27 -44.18
CA ASN A 612 -42.50 -7.98 -44.85
C ASN A 612 -43.51 -7.71 -45.99
N PHE A 613 -44.06 -8.75 -46.62
CA PHE A 613 -45.14 -8.67 -47.61
C PHE A 613 -46.47 -8.30 -46.94
N ILE A 614 -46.90 -9.04 -45.92
CA ILE A 614 -48.12 -8.76 -45.13
C ILE A 614 -48.10 -7.32 -44.59
N VAL A 615 -46.99 -6.91 -43.97
CA VAL A 615 -46.79 -5.55 -43.43
C VAL A 615 -46.78 -4.46 -44.49
N LYS A 616 -46.43 -4.77 -45.75
CA LYS A 616 -46.41 -3.79 -46.85
C LYS A 616 -47.78 -3.63 -47.52
N HIS A 617 -48.54 -4.72 -47.63
CA HIS A 617 -49.80 -4.74 -48.38
C HIS A 617 -51.04 -4.50 -47.49
N GLU A 618 -50.91 -4.65 -46.17
CA GLU A 618 -51.94 -4.47 -45.12
C GLU A 618 -53.15 -5.41 -45.20
N GLU A 619 -53.65 -5.72 -46.40
CA GLU A 619 -54.68 -6.72 -46.67
C GLU A 619 -54.24 -7.61 -47.84
N THR A 620 -54.26 -8.93 -47.65
CA THR A 620 -53.78 -9.91 -48.63
C THR A 620 -54.74 -11.09 -48.75
N TRP A 621 -55.07 -11.48 -49.98
CA TRP A 621 -55.98 -12.60 -50.27
C TRP A 621 -55.22 -13.94 -50.24
N THR A 622 -55.80 -14.95 -49.58
CA THR A 622 -55.33 -16.34 -49.56
C THR A 622 -56.50 -17.26 -49.95
N PRO A 623 -56.26 -18.53 -50.33
CA PRO A 623 -57.34 -19.47 -50.66
C PRO A 623 -58.39 -19.62 -49.53
N ASP A 624 -57.95 -19.50 -48.28
CA ASP A 624 -58.79 -19.63 -47.08
C ASP A 624 -59.48 -18.33 -46.63
N GLY A 625 -59.18 -17.17 -47.26
CA GLY A 625 -59.84 -15.90 -46.92
C GLY A 625 -58.99 -14.64 -47.10
N ILE A 626 -59.33 -13.57 -46.35
CA ILE A 626 -58.62 -12.28 -46.40
C ILE A 626 -57.83 -12.08 -45.10
N LEU A 627 -56.50 -12.10 -45.19
CA LEU A 627 -55.60 -11.78 -44.09
C LEU A 627 -55.42 -10.26 -44.01
N LYS A 628 -55.80 -9.64 -42.88
CA LYS A 628 -55.69 -8.19 -42.65
C LYS A 628 -54.81 -7.87 -41.44
N LEU A 629 -53.83 -6.99 -41.62
CA LEU A 629 -52.90 -6.51 -40.59
C LEU A 629 -53.64 -5.90 -39.39
N LYS A 630 -54.79 -5.25 -39.66
CA LYS A 630 -55.72 -4.65 -38.69
C LYS A 630 -56.16 -5.60 -37.56
N HIS A 631 -56.18 -6.92 -37.79
CA HIS A 631 -56.51 -7.88 -36.73
C HIS A 631 -55.44 -7.95 -35.63
N TRP A 632 -54.15 -7.80 -35.99
CA TRP A 632 -53.06 -7.72 -35.01
C TRP A 632 -53.02 -6.34 -34.33
N GLU A 633 -53.40 -5.28 -35.03
CA GLU A 633 -53.48 -3.93 -34.45
C GLU A 633 -54.59 -3.86 -33.39
N ALA A 634 -55.80 -4.34 -33.71
CA ALA A 634 -56.89 -4.47 -32.75
C ALA A 634 -56.53 -5.34 -31.53
N LEU A 635 -55.70 -6.37 -31.69
CA LEU A 635 -55.23 -7.20 -30.58
C LEU A 635 -54.28 -6.42 -29.64
N LEU A 636 -53.38 -5.58 -30.18
CA LEU A 636 -52.55 -4.69 -29.37
C LEU A 636 -53.36 -3.58 -28.69
N ASP A 637 -54.39 -3.07 -29.36
CA ASP A 637 -55.31 -2.08 -28.78
C ASP A 637 -56.10 -2.67 -27.61
N ILE A 638 -56.52 -3.94 -27.68
CA ILE A 638 -57.23 -4.66 -26.60
C ILE A 638 -56.29 -5.00 -25.43
N GLU A 639 -55.08 -5.51 -25.70
CA GLU A 639 -54.15 -5.88 -24.61
C GLU A 639 -53.42 -4.66 -23.99
N HIS A 640 -53.42 -3.52 -24.67
CA HIS A 640 -52.67 -2.29 -24.38
C HIS A 640 -51.17 -2.55 -24.13
N GLU A 641 -50.28 -2.29 -25.11
CA GLU A 641 -48.85 -2.67 -25.04
C GLU A 641 -48.14 -2.31 -23.70
N GLU A 642 -48.45 -1.16 -23.10
CA GLU A 642 -47.84 -0.68 -21.85
C GLU A 642 -48.54 -1.14 -20.54
N SER A 643 -49.69 -1.82 -20.61
CA SER A 643 -50.43 -2.26 -19.42
C SER A 643 -49.69 -3.35 -18.62
N TYR A 644 -49.81 -3.32 -17.29
CA TYR A 644 -49.25 -4.34 -16.37
C TYR A 644 -50.13 -5.59 -16.24
N ASN A 645 -50.89 -5.91 -17.29
CA ASN A 645 -51.87 -7.00 -17.30
C ASN A 645 -51.21 -8.33 -17.67
N LEU A 646 -51.85 -9.46 -17.31
CA LEU A 646 -51.49 -10.77 -17.87
C LEU A 646 -52.00 -10.84 -19.31
N LYS A 647 -51.08 -10.89 -20.27
CA LYS A 647 -51.34 -10.85 -21.72
C LYS A 647 -51.25 -12.23 -22.34
N ILE A 648 -52.17 -12.54 -23.24
CA ILE A 648 -52.17 -13.74 -24.08
C ILE A 648 -51.07 -13.58 -25.14
N ALA A 649 -51.01 -12.43 -25.81
CA ALA A 649 -50.06 -12.14 -26.87
C ALA A 649 -48.80 -11.41 -26.38
N TYR A 650 -48.31 -11.68 -25.16
CA TYR A 650 -47.24 -10.94 -24.46
C TYR A 650 -45.89 -10.72 -25.18
N LYS A 651 -45.65 -11.35 -26.34
CA LYS A 651 -44.48 -11.10 -27.22
C LYS A 651 -44.79 -10.11 -28.34
N LEU A 652 -46.03 -10.09 -28.80
CA LEU A 652 -46.50 -9.17 -29.83
C LEU A 652 -46.38 -7.75 -29.29
N THR A 653 -45.87 -6.87 -30.14
CA THR A 653 -45.64 -5.45 -29.86
C THR A 653 -45.81 -4.69 -31.16
N SER A 654 -46.05 -3.39 -31.09
CA SER A 654 -46.11 -2.47 -32.23
C SER A 654 -44.91 -2.64 -33.19
N ASN A 655 -43.75 -3.03 -32.67
CA ASN A 655 -42.52 -3.31 -33.41
C ASN A 655 -42.55 -4.58 -34.28
N HIS A 656 -43.48 -5.53 -34.04
CA HIS A 656 -43.68 -6.71 -34.90
C HIS A 656 -44.53 -6.38 -36.13
N ILE A 657 -45.60 -5.59 -35.92
CA ILE A 657 -46.54 -5.12 -36.94
C ILE A 657 -45.91 -4.03 -37.81
N ARG A 658 -45.26 -3.03 -37.20
CA ARG A 658 -44.65 -1.87 -37.88
C ARG A 658 -43.13 -1.81 -37.67
N PRO A 659 -42.36 -2.84 -38.14
CA PRO A 659 -40.92 -2.95 -37.95
C PRO A 659 -40.14 -1.87 -38.70
N LYS A 660 -39.31 -1.12 -37.95
CA LYS A 660 -38.35 -0.12 -38.45
C LYS A 660 -37.20 -0.82 -39.21
N HIS A 661 -36.39 -0.06 -39.96
CA HIS A 661 -35.38 -0.58 -40.90
C HIS A 661 -34.61 -1.83 -40.42
N TYR A 662 -33.90 -1.75 -39.29
CA TYR A 662 -33.11 -2.86 -38.75
C TYR A 662 -33.97 -4.02 -38.21
N GLN A 663 -35.18 -3.73 -37.72
CA GLN A 663 -36.12 -4.73 -37.20
C GLN A 663 -36.68 -5.65 -38.30
N LYS A 664 -36.75 -5.17 -39.56
CA LYS A 664 -37.17 -5.99 -40.71
C LYS A 664 -36.24 -7.18 -40.98
N MET A 665 -34.98 -7.11 -40.53
CA MET A 665 -34.00 -8.20 -40.63
C MET A 665 -34.02 -9.17 -39.44
N ASN A 666 -34.71 -8.84 -38.34
CA ASN A 666 -34.78 -9.72 -37.17
C ASN A 666 -35.70 -10.92 -37.43
N VAL A 667 -35.10 -12.10 -37.60
CA VAL A 667 -35.80 -13.38 -37.78
C VAL A 667 -36.72 -13.69 -36.60
N ALA A 668 -36.28 -13.43 -35.36
CA ALA A 668 -37.05 -13.80 -34.17
C ALA A 668 -38.39 -13.06 -34.08
N MET A 669 -38.45 -11.83 -34.61
CA MET A 669 -39.68 -11.00 -34.71
C MET A 669 -40.45 -11.24 -36.02
N ALA A 670 -40.16 -12.32 -36.76
CA ALA A 670 -40.96 -12.80 -37.89
C ALA A 670 -41.49 -14.23 -37.68
N PHE A 671 -40.99 -14.92 -36.64
CA PHE A 671 -41.51 -16.19 -36.09
C PHE A 671 -42.33 -16.00 -34.81
N GLN A 672 -42.40 -14.76 -34.29
CA GLN A 672 -43.25 -14.31 -33.18
C GLN A 672 -44.32 -13.39 -33.76
#